data_AF-A0A8D8XIM3-F1
#
_entry.id   AF-A0A8D8XIM3-F1
#
_cell.length_a   1.000
_cell.length_b   1.000
_cell.length_c   1.000
_cell.angle_alpha   90.00
_cell.angle_beta   90.00
_cell.angle_gamma   90.00
#
_symmetry.space_group_name_H-M   'P 1'
#
loop_
_entity.id
_entity.type
_entity.pdbx_description
1 polymer ?
#
loop_
_entity_poly.entity_id
_entity_poly.type
_entity_poly.pdbx_seq_one_letter_code
_entity_poly.pdbx_strand_id
1 'polypeptide(L)'
;EGRGGGGEEDQGVGGGGGEDWDMEKGGHLTRNEEQLLLECCTTLNENRFVQGVLSVVDRFHHQEQVLQPLCQLCHHLLMSHKLACHRFRLLHMLALNHKFIRSLYNLSISIEQKAVFSTTSTTTLLAVISRGSQTNYTETQQIVPLLATFCSLFSLLVTTLHDTEFYADPTESATQSAGLTQEQLFTNQAGGSIQENKMPFSLVELVSMTSVFKNVVLGLIELAYPDSRLKDTQYRHHSNSSSTSKSMVAMWCHLFKSLVSLLRQLHSRDSRRRFTPSDAHWCCPQLSGLLGSGFDQPGSLSLRQRERQNMYRPFHGLPNLTREELEDGPPLSTKEIRTLTILHEVPFLVGFQERVLVFQRVVLRDKMNHQSRASFLQGPQIQISVRRNYIYEDAFDKLSPENEPELRHVMRVQLINAVGLDEAGIDGGGLFREFLSELLKTAFDPKLGFFKLTEDNLLYPNPGVGVIHNDYLKHYYFIGRMLGKALYENLLVELPLADLFLSKLVSRHADVDIHHLATLDAMLYRNLLYLKHYEDVTDLGLDFTVLCDELGERRIIELKPQGSNIPVTNVNRIEYIHLVADYYLNRRIRAQCNAFKQGLSDVIPPAWLQMFNSRELQTLISGAEIRVDLEDLRAHTAYLGGYTSDHATIQMFWEVVNKFTDSQRRALLKFVTSCSRPPLLGFKELDPPFGIQLINAEDRLPSASTCMNLLKLPKFQDQEKLRERLVYSISSDCGFELS
;
A
#
# COMPACT_ATOMS: atom_id res chain seq x y z
N GLU A 1 19.56 43.74 -43.57
CA GLU A 1 18.47 44.34 -42.78
C GLU A 1 17.61 43.19 -42.28
N GLY A 2 17.37 42.90 -41.01
CA GLY A 2 17.71 43.50 -39.73
C GLY A 2 16.65 43.02 -38.72
N ARG A 3 17.10 42.36 -37.64
CA ARG A 3 16.41 42.11 -36.34
C ARG A 3 15.15 41.21 -36.39
N GLY A 4 14.93 40.25 -35.50
CA GLY A 4 15.40 40.05 -34.13
C GLY A 4 14.16 39.99 -33.22
N GLY A 5 13.92 38.84 -32.58
CA GLY A 5 12.86 38.64 -31.59
C GLY A 5 12.94 37.23 -31.01
N GLY A 6 13.59 37.12 -29.85
CA GLY A 6 13.82 35.86 -29.14
C GLY A 6 12.53 35.27 -28.56
N GLY A 7 12.41 33.95 -28.67
CA GLY A 7 11.49 33.16 -27.87
C GLY A 7 12.21 32.71 -26.60
N GLU A 8 11.73 33.16 -25.45
CA GLU A 8 11.99 32.50 -24.17
C GLU A 8 10.98 31.34 -24.06
N GLU A 9 11.49 30.12 -24.03
CA GLU A 9 10.74 28.92 -23.69
C GLU A 9 10.50 28.88 -22.18
N ASP A 10 9.30 29.29 -21.77
CA ASP A 10 8.78 29.05 -20.43
C ASP A 10 8.32 27.59 -20.34
N GLN A 11 9.24 26.69 -19.94
CA GLN A 11 8.93 25.30 -19.63
C GLN A 11 8.17 25.24 -18.28
N GLY A 12 6.87 25.49 -18.36
CA GLY A 12 5.92 25.13 -17.32
C GLY A 12 5.99 23.63 -17.06
N VAL A 13 6.50 23.27 -15.88
CA VAL A 13 6.52 21.92 -15.33
C VAL A 13 5.10 21.36 -15.35
N GLY A 14 4.83 20.49 -16.32
CA GLY A 14 3.63 19.68 -16.38
C GLY A 14 3.55 18.80 -15.14
N GLY A 15 2.66 19.15 -14.22
CA GLY A 15 2.18 18.26 -13.18
C GLY A 15 1.46 17.09 -13.82
N GLY A 16 2.19 16.02 -14.11
CA GLY A 16 1.69 14.83 -14.77
C GLY A 16 1.01 13.87 -13.79
N GLY A 17 -0.24 13.50 -14.12
CA GLY A 17 -0.78 12.19 -13.83
C GLY A 17 -1.60 12.05 -12.55
N GLY A 18 -2.56 12.96 -12.30
CA GLY A 18 -3.73 12.59 -11.51
C GLY A 18 -4.60 11.65 -12.33
N GLU A 19 -4.95 10.49 -11.77
CA GLU A 19 -6.00 9.63 -12.32
C GLU A 19 -7.34 10.40 -12.22
N ASP A 20 -7.61 11.16 -13.28
CA ASP A 20 -8.71 12.10 -13.37
C ASP A 20 -9.99 11.36 -13.76
N TRP A 21 -10.76 10.99 -12.73
CA TRP A 21 -12.20 10.82 -12.89
C TRP A 21 -12.82 12.21 -13.02
N ASP A 22 -12.75 12.78 -14.23
CA ASP A 22 -13.54 13.94 -14.61
C ASP A 22 -14.97 13.68 -14.15
N MET A 23 -15.39 14.40 -13.10
CA MET A 23 -16.79 14.73 -12.91
C MET A 23 -17.12 15.52 -14.16
N GLU A 24 -17.70 14.87 -15.17
CA GLU A 24 -18.25 15.55 -16.35
C GLU A 24 -18.96 16.79 -15.83
N LYS A 25 -18.44 17.97 -16.19
CA LYS A 25 -19.07 19.23 -15.82
C LYS A 25 -20.52 19.12 -16.23
N GLY A 26 -21.41 19.02 -15.23
CA GLY A 26 -22.84 19.19 -15.43
C GLY A 26 -23.03 20.46 -16.26
N GLY A 27 -23.92 20.38 -17.25
CA GLY A 27 -23.98 21.26 -18.42
C GLY A 27 -23.54 22.70 -18.16
N HIS A 28 -22.77 23.26 -19.09
CA HIS A 28 -22.18 24.60 -19.02
C HIS A 28 -23.09 25.61 -18.31
N LEU A 29 -22.75 25.89 -17.05
CA LEU A 29 -23.33 27.00 -16.30
C LEU A 29 -23.10 28.26 -17.12
N THR A 30 -24.11 29.11 -17.19
CA THR A 30 -23.92 30.43 -17.78
C THR A 30 -22.94 31.23 -16.92
N ARG A 31 -22.22 32.18 -17.53
CA ARG A 31 -21.25 33.03 -16.82
C ARG A 31 -21.85 33.75 -15.60
N ASN A 32 -23.15 34.05 -15.65
CA ASN A 32 -23.89 34.65 -14.54
C ASN A 32 -24.16 33.63 -13.42
N GLU A 33 -24.49 32.39 -13.74
CA GLU A 33 -24.67 31.32 -12.73
C GLU A 33 -23.35 30.94 -12.06
N GLU A 34 -22.24 30.90 -12.81
CA GLU A 34 -20.90 30.70 -12.23
C GLU A 34 -20.53 31.82 -11.25
N GLN A 35 -20.85 33.07 -11.60
CA GLN A 35 -20.60 34.22 -10.73
C GLN A 35 -21.49 34.19 -9.47
N LEU A 36 -22.78 33.88 -9.60
CA LEU A 36 -23.68 33.71 -8.45
C LEU A 36 -23.25 32.56 -7.54
N LEU A 37 -22.77 31.46 -8.11
CA LEU A 37 -22.26 30.33 -7.34
C LEU A 37 -20.98 30.70 -6.58
N LEU A 38 -20.09 31.48 -7.20
CA LEU A 38 -18.91 32.02 -6.54
C LEU A 38 -19.29 32.96 -5.40
N GLU A 39 -20.24 33.87 -5.61
CA GLU A 39 -20.74 34.78 -4.58
C GLU A 39 -21.36 34.01 -3.40
N CYS A 40 -22.20 33.00 -3.68
CA CYS A 40 -22.74 32.10 -2.66
C CYS A 40 -21.61 31.41 -1.87
N CYS A 41 -20.61 30.87 -2.56
CA CYS A 41 -19.47 30.20 -1.95
C CYS A 41 -18.65 31.16 -1.06
N THR A 42 -18.44 32.40 -1.49
CA THR A 42 -17.72 33.41 -0.69
C THR A 42 -18.51 33.76 0.57
N THR A 43 -19.82 33.96 0.46
CA THR A 43 -20.71 34.26 1.59
C THR A 43 -20.72 33.12 2.61
N LEU A 44 -20.79 31.87 2.15
CA LEU A 44 -20.72 30.69 3.01
C LEU A 44 -19.36 30.52 3.72
N ASN A 45 -18.30 31.11 3.15
CA ASN A 45 -16.95 31.06 3.71
C ASN A 45 -16.63 32.23 4.65
N GLU A 46 -17.53 33.21 4.77
CA GLU A 46 -17.35 34.36 5.67
C GLU A 46 -17.29 33.91 7.13
N ASN A 47 -16.34 34.44 7.89
CA ASN A 47 -16.14 34.08 9.29
C ASN A 47 -17.41 34.28 10.14
N ARG A 48 -18.14 35.38 9.92
CA ARG A 48 -19.38 35.68 10.66
C ARG A 48 -20.46 34.62 10.42
N PHE A 49 -20.64 34.19 9.16
CA PHE A 49 -21.58 33.13 8.82
C PHE A 49 -21.18 31.80 9.44
N VAL A 50 -19.90 31.42 9.31
CA VAL A 50 -19.37 30.16 9.87
C VAL A 50 -19.55 30.11 11.39
N GLN A 51 -19.20 31.17 12.11
CA GLN A 51 -19.41 31.24 13.57
C GLN A 51 -20.89 31.17 13.95
N GLY A 52 -21.76 31.80 13.16
CA GLY A 52 -23.21 31.69 13.31
C GLY A 52 -23.67 30.23 13.22
N VAL A 53 -23.28 29.51 12.16
CA VAL A 53 -23.63 28.09 11.97
C VAL A 53 -23.07 27.21 13.08
N LEU A 54 -21.81 27.39 13.47
CA LEU A 54 -21.20 26.63 14.58
C LEU A 54 -21.97 26.82 15.88
N SER A 55 -22.38 28.05 16.19
CA SER A 55 -23.16 28.34 17.40
C SER A 55 -24.55 27.66 17.42
N VAL A 56 -25.15 27.45 16.24
CA VAL A 56 -26.41 26.72 16.08
C VAL A 56 -26.17 25.22 16.22
N VAL A 57 -25.11 24.70 15.60
CA VAL A 57 -24.72 23.28 15.71
C VAL A 57 -24.45 22.93 17.17
N ASP A 58 -23.69 23.73 17.91
CA ASP A 58 -23.38 23.43 19.31
C ASP A 58 -24.65 23.35 20.19
N ARG A 59 -25.67 24.16 19.90
CA ARG A 59 -26.95 24.15 20.64
C ARG A 59 -27.93 23.06 20.19
N PHE A 60 -27.95 22.74 18.89
CA PHE A 60 -29.01 21.94 18.27
C PHE A 60 -28.49 20.69 17.54
N HIS A 61 -27.26 20.24 17.81
CA HIS A 61 -26.67 19.02 17.21
C HIS A 61 -27.47 17.73 17.46
N HIS A 62 -28.47 17.71 18.33
CA HIS A 62 -29.35 16.56 18.54
C HIS A 62 -30.62 16.59 17.68
N GLN A 63 -30.95 17.71 17.02
CA GLN A 63 -32.18 17.87 16.27
C GLN A 63 -32.00 17.51 14.79
N GLU A 64 -32.73 16.49 14.32
CA GLU A 64 -32.69 16.03 12.92
C GLU A 64 -33.05 17.14 11.92
N GLN A 65 -34.00 18.02 12.28
CA GLN A 65 -34.46 19.14 11.45
C GLN A 65 -33.36 20.15 11.11
N VAL A 66 -32.32 20.23 11.94
CA VAL A 66 -31.15 21.12 11.72
C VAL A 66 -30.03 20.36 11.01
N LEU A 67 -29.80 19.11 11.39
CA LEU A 67 -28.72 18.29 10.83
C LEU A 67 -28.91 17.95 9.36
N GLN A 68 -30.12 17.56 8.92
CA GLN A 68 -30.36 17.13 7.54
C GLN A 68 -30.11 18.26 6.52
N PRO A 69 -30.65 19.48 6.67
CA PRO A 69 -30.39 20.56 5.70
C PRO A 69 -28.93 21.01 5.71
N LEU A 70 -28.30 21.08 6.89
CA LEU A 70 -26.88 21.42 7.01
C LEU A 70 -25.99 20.38 6.32
N CYS A 71 -26.33 19.10 6.48
CA CYS A 71 -25.67 18.02 5.79
C CYS A 71 -25.84 18.11 4.27
N GLN A 72 -27.06 18.38 3.77
CA GLN A 72 -27.27 18.60 2.34
C GLN A 72 -26.39 19.75 1.83
N LEU A 73 -26.34 20.89 2.53
CA LEU A 73 -25.46 22.00 2.17
C LEU A 73 -23.99 21.56 2.13
N CYS A 74 -23.50 20.87 3.17
CA CYS A 74 -22.14 20.36 3.22
C CYS A 74 -21.85 19.40 2.06
N HIS A 75 -22.80 18.53 1.70
CA HIS A 75 -22.65 17.58 0.61
C HIS A 75 -22.52 18.29 -0.74
N HIS A 76 -23.33 19.31 -1.01
CA HIS A 76 -23.21 20.11 -2.23
C HIS A 76 -21.85 20.83 -2.31
N LEU A 77 -21.37 21.38 -1.18
CA LEU A 77 -20.04 21.98 -1.11
C LEU A 77 -18.93 20.96 -1.40
N LEU A 78 -19.04 19.75 -0.84
CA LEU A 78 -18.09 18.65 -1.10
C LEU A 78 -18.09 18.21 -2.57
N MET A 79 -19.27 18.14 -3.20
CA MET A 79 -19.39 17.79 -4.61
C MET A 79 -18.90 18.90 -5.55
N SER A 80 -18.91 20.16 -5.11
CA SER A 80 -18.49 21.31 -5.93
C SER A 80 -16.98 21.37 -6.19
N HIS A 81 -16.17 20.88 -5.27
CA HIS A 81 -14.70 21.02 -5.34
C HIS A 81 -13.97 19.86 -4.69
N LYS A 82 -12.96 19.29 -5.38
CA LYS A 82 -12.17 18.14 -4.89
C LYS A 82 -11.52 18.34 -3.52
N LEU A 83 -11.05 19.56 -3.25
CA LEU A 83 -10.44 19.97 -1.96
C LEU A 83 -11.39 20.82 -1.10
N ALA A 84 -12.71 20.60 -1.19
CA ALA A 84 -13.71 21.40 -0.49
C ALA A 84 -13.45 21.52 1.02
N CYS A 85 -13.07 20.43 1.70
CA CYS A 85 -12.74 20.45 3.14
C CYS A 85 -11.60 21.41 3.52
N HIS A 86 -10.68 21.72 2.60
CA HIS A 86 -9.57 22.65 2.84
C HIS A 86 -9.87 24.07 2.36
N ARG A 87 -10.79 24.25 1.40
CA ARG A 87 -11.15 25.57 0.86
C ARG A 87 -12.29 26.25 1.62
N PHE A 88 -13.25 25.47 2.11
CA PHE A 88 -14.39 25.99 2.86
C PHE A 88 -14.12 25.89 4.36
N ARG A 89 -13.95 27.04 5.01
CA ARG A 89 -13.80 27.20 6.45
C ARG A 89 -14.95 26.53 7.20
N LEU A 90 -16.17 26.58 6.68
CA LEU A 90 -17.32 25.91 7.28
C LEU A 90 -17.07 24.40 7.44
N LEU A 91 -16.68 23.72 6.35
CA LEU A 91 -16.41 22.28 6.36
C LEU A 91 -15.22 21.94 7.27
N HIS A 92 -14.15 22.73 7.21
CA HIS A 92 -12.97 22.53 8.04
C HIS A 92 -13.31 22.64 9.54
N MET A 93 -14.05 23.67 9.93
CA MET A 93 -14.45 23.88 11.34
C MET A 93 -15.46 22.83 11.82
N LEU A 94 -16.40 22.41 10.97
CA LEU A 94 -17.34 21.34 11.30
C LEU A 94 -16.64 19.98 11.45
N ALA A 95 -15.58 19.72 10.67
CA ALA A 95 -14.76 18.52 10.83
C ALA A 95 -14.02 18.47 12.17
N LEU A 96 -13.70 19.62 12.76
CA LEU A 96 -13.07 19.70 14.08
C LEU A 96 -14.09 19.64 15.24
N ASN A 97 -15.40 19.72 14.95
CA ASN A 97 -16.46 19.61 15.96
C ASN A 97 -16.83 18.14 16.19
N HIS A 98 -16.26 17.54 17.23
CA HIS A 98 -16.48 16.12 17.57
C HIS A 98 -17.95 15.78 17.89
N LYS A 99 -18.71 16.71 18.49
CA LYS A 99 -20.14 16.52 18.80
C LYS A 99 -20.96 16.40 17.53
N PHE A 100 -20.68 17.26 16.54
CA PHE A 100 -21.34 17.23 15.25
C PHE A 100 -21.08 15.92 14.50
N ILE A 101 -19.82 15.47 14.43
CA ILE A 101 -19.46 14.19 13.78
C ILE A 101 -20.18 13.01 14.45
N ARG A 102 -20.23 12.98 15.78
CA ARG A 102 -20.94 11.95 16.54
C ARG A 102 -22.44 11.96 16.25
N SER A 103 -23.06 13.13 16.21
CA SER A 103 -24.47 13.28 15.84
C SER A 103 -24.78 12.81 14.42
N LEU A 104 -23.92 13.12 13.44
CA LEU A 104 -24.11 12.65 12.06
C LEU A 104 -24.07 11.12 11.98
N TYR A 105 -23.13 10.47 12.67
CA TYR A 105 -23.07 9.02 12.71
C TYR A 105 -24.32 8.42 13.36
N ASN A 106 -24.74 8.94 14.51
CA ASN A 106 -25.95 8.47 15.20
C ASN A 106 -27.21 8.63 14.35
N LEU A 107 -27.32 9.72 13.59
CA LEU A 107 -28.42 9.90 12.64
C LEU A 107 -28.34 8.88 11.49
N SER A 108 -27.14 8.56 11.01
CA SER A 108 -26.98 7.62 9.89
C SER A 108 -27.45 6.21 10.22
N ILE A 109 -27.30 5.78 11.48
CA ILE A 109 -27.72 4.46 11.95
C ILE A 109 -29.20 4.41 12.35
N SER A 110 -29.83 5.56 12.64
CA SER A 110 -31.23 5.63 13.09
C SER A 110 -32.25 5.71 11.95
N ILE A 111 -31.82 5.97 10.71
CA ILE A 111 -32.76 6.07 9.59
C ILE A 111 -33.25 4.67 9.19
N GLU A 112 -34.55 4.45 9.35
CA GLU A 112 -35.24 3.18 9.11
C GLU A 112 -36.27 3.27 7.98
N GLN A 113 -36.44 2.16 7.26
CA GLN A 113 -37.55 1.94 6.33
C GLN A 113 -38.43 0.77 6.79
N LYS A 114 -39.70 0.78 6.40
CA LYS A 114 -40.60 -0.37 6.62
C LYS A 114 -40.21 -1.52 5.72
N ALA A 115 -40.11 -2.74 6.26
CA ALA A 115 -39.80 -3.92 5.46
C ALA A 115 -40.89 -4.17 4.40
N VAL A 116 -40.47 -4.52 3.18
CA VAL A 116 -41.38 -4.78 2.04
C VAL A 116 -42.34 -5.94 2.32
N PHE A 117 -41.94 -6.90 3.17
CA PHE A 117 -42.69 -8.14 3.43
C PHE A 117 -43.23 -8.28 4.86
N SER A 118 -43.00 -7.32 5.75
CA SER A 118 -43.59 -7.34 7.09
C SER A 118 -44.09 -5.97 7.51
N THR A 119 -45.29 -5.92 8.09
CA THR A 119 -45.91 -4.69 8.57
C THR A 119 -45.33 -4.21 9.91
N THR A 120 -44.50 -5.02 10.56
CA THR A 120 -44.00 -4.81 11.92
C THR A 120 -42.49 -4.72 12.04
N SER A 121 -41.72 -5.09 11.01
CA SER A 121 -40.24 -5.02 11.07
C SER A 121 -39.73 -3.83 10.27
N THR A 122 -38.97 -2.97 10.92
CA THR A 122 -38.20 -1.92 10.27
C THR A 122 -36.78 -2.41 9.99
N THR A 123 -36.18 -1.93 8.91
CA THR A 123 -34.78 -2.19 8.57
C THR A 123 -34.08 -0.87 8.37
N THR A 124 -32.88 -0.69 8.92
CA THR A 124 -32.09 0.51 8.71
C THR A 124 -31.69 0.65 7.24
N LEU A 125 -31.65 1.87 6.70
CA LEU A 125 -31.22 2.09 5.31
C LEU A 125 -29.78 1.64 5.08
N LEU A 126 -28.91 1.73 6.09
CA LEU A 126 -27.55 1.16 6.02
C LEU A 126 -27.56 -0.35 5.80
N ALA A 127 -28.47 -1.08 6.47
CA ALA A 127 -28.60 -2.52 6.27
C ALA A 127 -29.09 -2.85 4.84
N VAL A 128 -29.94 -2.02 4.26
CA VAL A 128 -30.44 -2.17 2.88
C VAL A 128 -29.31 -1.98 1.88
N ILE A 129 -28.53 -0.91 2.02
CA ILE A 129 -27.36 -0.64 1.18
C ILE A 129 -26.33 -1.77 1.33
N SER A 130 -26.11 -2.27 2.55
CA SER A 130 -25.16 -3.37 2.81
C SER A 130 -25.53 -4.70 2.13
N ARG A 131 -26.79 -4.88 1.73
CA ARG A 131 -27.28 -6.05 0.97
C ARG A 131 -27.28 -5.83 -0.54
N GLY A 132 -26.69 -4.73 -1.02
CA GLY A 132 -26.71 -4.37 -2.45
C GLY A 132 -28.09 -4.08 -3.01
N SER A 133 -29.08 -3.79 -2.15
CA SER A 133 -30.46 -3.56 -2.57
C SER A 133 -30.67 -2.11 -3.03
N GLN A 134 -31.50 -1.92 -4.06
CA GLN A 134 -31.85 -0.58 -4.56
C GLN A 134 -32.71 0.17 -3.54
N THR A 135 -32.46 1.48 -3.40
CA THR A 135 -33.22 2.41 -2.55
C THR A 135 -34.00 3.39 -3.41
N ASN A 136 -35.09 3.92 -2.88
CA ASN A 136 -35.91 4.93 -3.57
C ASN A 136 -35.16 6.28 -3.64
N TYR A 137 -35.60 7.17 -4.53
CA TYR A 137 -34.99 8.51 -4.68
C TYR A 137 -35.01 9.31 -3.37
N THR A 138 -36.11 9.29 -2.64
CA THR A 138 -36.27 10.00 -1.36
C THR A 138 -35.34 9.46 -0.29
N GLU A 139 -35.23 8.13 -0.20
CA GLU A 139 -34.32 7.45 0.72
C GLU A 139 -32.85 7.78 0.38
N THR A 140 -32.51 7.77 -0.91
CA THR A 140 -31.18 8.13 -1.40
C THR A 140 -30.80 9.58 -1.02
N GLN A 141 -31.73 10.53 -1.21
CA GLN A 141 -31.54 11.94 -0.83
C GLN A 141 -31.41 12.17 0.68
N GLN A 142 -31.90 11.23 1.49
CA GLN A 142 -31.77 11.29 2.94
C GLN A 142 -30.44 10.69 3.43
N ILE A 143 -30.10 9.47 2.99
CA ILE A 143 -28.98 8.70 3.54
C ILE A 143 -27.63 9.06 2.90
N VAL A 144 -27.59 9.31 1.58
CA VAL A 144 -26.32 9.46 0.85
C VAL A 144 -25.58 10.74 1.25
N PRO A 145 -26.23 11.93 1.27
CA PRO A 145 -25.56 13.14 1.76
C PRO A 145 -25.05 12.98 3.20
N LEU A 146 -25.83 12.30 4.05
CA LEU A 146 -25.51 12.10 5.47
C LEU A 146 -24.27 11.24 5.68
N LEU A 147 -24.22 10.09 5.00
CA LEU A 147 -23.09 9.19 5.14
C LEU A 147 -21.86 9.75 4.44
N ALA A 148 -22.01 10.41 3.28
CA ALA A 148 -20.90 10.99 2.54
C ALA A 148 -20.26 12.19 3.27
N THR A 149 -21.07 13.06 3.86
CA THR A 149 -20.57 14.18 4.68
C THR A 149 -19.88 13.69 5.93
N PHE A 150 -20.50 12.74 6.66
CA PHE A 150 -19.86 12.08 7.79
C PHE A 150 -18.49 11.50 7.40
N CYS A 151 -18.42 10.71 6.33
CA CYS A 151 -17.17 10.07 5.93
C CYS A 151 -16.10 11.10 5.56
N SER A 152 -16.47 12.17 4.85
CA SER A 152 -15.52 13.19 4.39
C SER A 152 -14.99 14.05 5.55
N LEU A 153 -15.86 14.45 6.48
CA LEU A 153 -15.48 15.23 7.66
C LEU A 153 -14.67 14.40 8.65
N PHE A 154 -15.09 13.15 8.89
CA PHE A 154 -14.36 12.25 9.78
C PHE A 154 -13.01 11.85 9.19
N SER A 155 -12.93 11.65 7.87
CA SER A 155 -11.65 11.44 7.17
C SER A 155 -10.69 12.63 7.38
N LEU A 156 -11.17 13.87 7.23
CA LEU A 156 -10.37 15.05 7.53
C LEU A 156 -9.91 15.06 9.01
N LEU A 157 -10.81 14.81 9.96
CA LEU A 157 -10.46 14.74 11.38
C LEU A 157 -9.37 13.69 11.63
N VAL A 158 -9.56 12.46 11.14
CA VAL A 158 -8.61 11.35 11.31
C VAL A 158 -7.23 11.69 10.73
N THR A 159 -7.14 12.46 9.64
CA THR A 159 -5.83 12.92 9.13
C THR A 159 -5.17 13.98 10.00
N THR A 160 -5.94 14.76 10.78
CA THR A 160 -5.40 15.82 11.65
C THR A 160 -5.04 15.33 13.06
N LEU A 161 -5.62 14.22 13.52
CA LEU A 161 -5.34 13.63 14.83
C LEU A 161 -3.97 12.95 14.85
N HIS A 162 -3.23 13.04 15.94
CA HIS A 162 -2.09 12.16 16.15
C HIS A 162 -2.50 10.80 16.72
N ASP A 163 -1.59 9.83 16.72
CA ASP A 163 -1.83 8.55 17.37
C ASP A 163 -2.16 8.73 18.87
N THR A 164 -1.47 9.61 19.60
CA THR A 164 -1.81 9.86 21.02
C THR A 164 -3.23 10.36 21.21
N GLU A 165 -3.72 11.25 20.34
CA GLU A 165 -5.08 11.80 20.38
C GLU A 165 -6.12 10.76 19.90
N PHE A 166 -5.78 9.93 18.91
CA PHE A 166 -6.69 8.93 18.33
C PHE A 166 -6.90 7.72 19.24
N TYR A 167 -5.85 7.25 19.93
CA TYR A 167 -5.91 6.11 20.85
C TYR A 167 -6.25 6.53 22.29
N ALA A 168 -6.50 7.81 22.56
CA ALA A 168 -6.95 8.29 23.87
C ALA A 168 -8.41 7.90 24.12
N ASP A 169 -8.69 7.31 25.29
CA ASP A 169 -10.07 6.93 25.64
C ASP A 169 -10.90 8.18 26.01
N PRO A 170 -12.04 8.44 25.33
CA PRO A 170 -12.98 9.50 25.69
C PRO A 170 -13.49 9.42 27.13
N THR A 171 -13.53 8.22 27.72
CA THR A 171 -14.14 7.96 29.02
C THR A 171 -13.19 8.24 30.21
N GLU A 172 -11.87 8.14 30.02
CA GLU A 172 -10.87 8.42 31.06
C GLU A 172 -10.70 9.93 31.30
N SER A 173 -10.83 10.76 30.25
CA SER A 173 -10.78 12.22 30.35
C SER A 173 -11.93 12.82 31.17
N ALA A 174 -13.10 12.16 31.20
CA ALA A 174 -14.25 12.62 31.98
C ALA A 174 -14.13 12.28 33.48
N THR A 175 -13.48 11.17 33.84
CA THR A 175 -13.37 10.72 35.23
C THR A 175 -12.32 11.48 36.04
N GLN A 176 -11.28 12.03 35.41
CA GLN A 176 -10.34 12.95 36.09
C GLN A 176 -10.97 14.30 36.46
N SER A 177 -12.07 14.70 35.82
CA SER A 177 -12.75 15.99 36.07
C SER A 177 -13.65 15.99 37.30
N ALA A 178 -14.08 14.81 37.79
CA ALA A 178 -15.07 14.69 38.86
C ALA A 178 -14.48 14.43 40.26
N GLY A 179 -13.16 14.19 40.37
CA GLY A 179 -12.51 13.72 41.59
C GLY A 179 -11.51 14.67 42.25
N LEU A 180 -11.37 15.93 41.80
CA LEU A 180 -10.38 16.86 42.34
C LEU A 180 -10.96 17.68 43.51
N THR A 181 -10.36 17.56 44.69
CA THR A 181 -10.68 18.38 45.87
C THR A 181 -10.06 19.77 45.75
N GLN A 182 -10.68 20.76 46.41
CA GLN A 182 -10.37 22.19 46.29
C GLN A 182 -8.91 22.57 46.65
N GLU A 183 -8.17 21.69 47.35
CA GLU A 183 -6.75 21.86 47.66
C GLU A 183 -5.80 21.41 46.53
N GLN A 184 -6.23 20.54 45.60
CA GLN A 184 -5.41 20.10 44.46
C GLN A 184 -5.45 21.08 43.26
N LEU A 185 -6.27 22.12 43.35
CA LEU A 185 -6.35 23.21 42.37
C LEU A 185 -5.26 24.28 42.55
N PHE A 186 -4.57 24.31 43.70
CA PHE A 186 -3.56 25.34 43.98
C PHE A 186 -2.13 24.97 43.55
N THR A 187 -1.83 23.69 43.26
CA THR A 187 -0.49 23.26 42.81
C THR A 187 -0.38 23.08 41.29
N ASN A 188 -1.49 23.14 40.55
CA ASN A 188 -1.52 23.04 39.08
C ASN A 188 -1.65 24.41 38.38
N GLN A 189 -0.98 25.45 38.91
CA GLN A 189 -0.83 26.74 38.24
C GLN A 189 0.51 26.86 37.48
N ALA A 190 0.88 25.81 36.76
CA ALA A 190 1.81 25.88 35.63
C ALA A 190 1.05 25.41 34.38
N GLY A 191 0.66 26.37 33.56
CA GLY A 191 -0.06 26.30 32.29
C GLY A 191 -0.34 24.94 31.67
N GLY A 192 -1.55 24.41 31.88
CA GLY A 192 -2.08 23.29 31.12
C GLY A 192 -3.60 23.32 31.14
N SER A 193 -4.22 23.92 30.13
CA SER A 193 -5.67 23.82 29.93
C SER A 193 -6.09 22.34 29.90
N ILE A 194 -7.09 21.98 30.69
CA ILE A 194 -7.75 20.66 30.68
C ILE A 194 -8.12 20.32 29.23
N GLN A 195 -7.44 19.34 28.64
CA GLN A 195 -7.60 18.99 27.23
C GLN A 195 -8.95 18.28 27.02
N GLU A 196 -9.90 18.95 26.34
CA GLU A 196 -11.08 18.27 25.80
C GLU A 196 -10.63 17.16 24.84
N ASN A 197 -11.12 15.92 25.04
CA ASN A 197 -10.78 14.83 24.14
C ASN A 197 -11.33 15.13 22.73
N LYS A 198 -10.41 15.19 21.76
CA LYS A 198 -10.70 15.55 20.36
C LYS A 198 -11.28 14.39 19.55
N MET A 199 -11.15 13.15 20.04
CA MET A 199 -11.63 11.95 19.35
C MET A 199 -13.12 11.70 19.64
N PRO A 200 -14.03 11.70 18.63
CA PRO A 200 -15.47 11.59 18.84
C PRO A 200 -15.99 10.19 19.24
N PHE A 201 -15.18 9.14 19.05
CA PHE A 201 -15.59 7.74 19.21
C PHE A 201 -14.57 6.95 20.02
N SER A 202 -15.03 6.01 20.84
CA SER A 202 -14.13 5.05 21.50
C SER A 202 -13.60 4.01 20.51
N LEU A 203 -12.51 3.32 20.86
CA LEU A 203 -11.97 2.25 20.00
C LEU A 203 -12.99 1.13 19.75
N VAL A 204 -13.84 0.81 20.75
CA VAL A 204 -14.91 -0.19 20.62
C VAL A 204 -15.95 0.26 19.60
N GLU A 205 -16.36 1.53 19.66
CA GLU A 205 -17.29 2.11 18.67
C GLU A 205 -16.68 2.07 17.26
N LEU A 206 -15.39 2.38 17.10
CA LEU A 206 -14.69 2.30 15.81
C LEU A 206 -14.65 0.87 15.24
N VAL A 207 -14.48 -0.15 16.08
CA VAL A 207 -14.55 -1.55 15.66
C VAL A 207 -15.94 -1.89 15.11
N SER A 208 -17.01 -1.46 15.79
CA SER A 208 -18.38 -1.63 15.29
C SER A 208 -18.64 -0.86 14.00
N MET A 209 -18.18 0.40 13.91
CA MET A 209 -18.31 1.26 12.74
C MET A 209 -17.62 0.67 11.50
N THR A 210 -16.38 0.23 11.64
CA THR A 210 -15.62 -0.37 10.54
C THR A 210 -16.29 -1.66 10.06
N SER A 211 -16.90 -2.46 10.93
CA SER A 211 -17.74 -3.61 10.54
C SER A 211 -18.93 -3.22 9.66
N VAL A 212 -19.66 -2.16 10.01
CA VAL A 212 -20.77 -1.66 9.19
C VAL A 212 -20.26 -1.13 7.85
N PHE A 213 -19.21 -0.32 7.86
CA PHE A 213 -18.67 0.32 6.65
C PHE A 213 -18.13 -0.69 5.64
N LYS A 214 -17.47 -1.77 6.08
CA LYS A 214 -17.05 -2.87 5.18
C LYS A 214 -18.25 -3.43 4.41
N ASN A 215 -19.33 -3.75 5.11
CA ASN A 215 -20.54 -4.32 4.49
C ASN A 215 -21.23 -3.32 3.56
N VAL A 216 -21.27 -2.04 3.94
CA VAL A 216 -21.82 -0.97 3.09
C VAL A 216 -20.98 -0.82 1.81
N VAL A 217 -19.65 -0.83 1.88
CA VAL A 217 -18.80 -0.77 0.68
C VAL A 217 -19.05 -1.97 -0.24
N LEU A 218 -19.14 -3.18 0.30
CA LEU A 218 -19.44 -4.37 -0.51
C LEU A 218 -20.81 -4.27 -1.18
N GLY A 219 -21.84 -3.84 -0.45
CA GLY A 219 -23.17 -3.60 -1.00
C GLY A 219 -23.20 -2.47 -2.05
N LEU A 220 -22.39 -1.42 -1.89
CA LEU A 220 -22.23 -0.37 -2.91
C LEU A 220 -21.59 -0.92 -4.19
N ILE A 221 -20.64 -1.86 -4.10
CA ILE A 221 -20.04 -2.52 -5.26
C ILE A 221 -21.06 -3.41 -5.98
N GLU A 222 -21.91 -4.13 -5.23
CA GLU A 222 -23.01 -4.90 -5.81
C GLU A 222 -24.03 -4.00 -6.52
N LEU A 223 -24.37 -2.86 -5.90
CA LEU A 223 -25.26 -1.85 -6.47
C LEU A 223 -24.66 -1.20 -7.73
N ALA A 224 -23.36 -0.95 -7.74
CA ALA A 224 -22.64 -0.39 -8.87
C ALA A 224 -22.61 -1.34 -10.09
N TYR A 225 -22.61 -2.65 -9.86
CA TYR A 225 -22.54 -3.68 -10.89
C TYR A 225 -23.56 -4.80 -10.64
N PRO A 226 -24.84 -4.67 -11.01
CA PRO A 226 -25.87 -5.69 -10.75
C PRO A 226 -25.71 -6.96 -11.63
N ASP A 227 -26.07 -8.14 -11.10
CA ASP A 227 -25.87 -9.45 -11.77
C ASP A 227 -26.74 -9.66 -13.01
N SER A 228 -27.93 -9.07 -13.01
CA SER A 228 -28.85 -9.19 -14.13
C SER A 228 -28.58 -8.10 -15.16
N ARG A 229 -28.35 -8.50 -16.42
CA ARG A 229 -28.64 -7.64 -17.59
C ARG A 229 -30.17 -7.45 -17.69
N LEU A 230 -30.79 -6.87 -16.65
CA LEU A 230 -32.19 -6.49 -16.72
C LEU A 230 -32.34 -5.50 -17.88
N LYS A 231 -33.27 -5.84 -18.78
CA LYS A 231 -33.72 -4.98 -19.88
C LYS A 231 -34.20 -3.60 -19.38
N ASP A 232 -34.50 -3.49 -18.09
CA ASP A 232 -34.84 -2.25 -17.37
C ASP A 232 -33.99 -2.07 -16.10
N THR A 233 -32.67 -2.05 -16.22
CA THR A 233 -31.88 -1.31 -15.22
C THR A 233 -32.04 0.16 -15.55
N GLN A 234 -32.57 0.98 -14.63
CA GLN A 234 -32.66 2.45 -14.78
C GLN A 234 -31.32 3.13 -15.07
N TYR A 235 -30.21 2.40 -15.11
CA TYR A 235 -28.91 2.92 -15.53
C TYR A 235 -28.61 2.70 -17.04
N ARG A 236 -29.28 1.74 -17.70
CA ARG A 236 -28.96 1.32 -19.09
C ARG A 236 -29.78 2.03 -20.17
N HIS A 237 -30.93 2.61 -19.84
CA HIS A 237 -31.75 3.43 -20.75
C HIS A 237 -31.66 4.95 -20.51
N HIS A 238 -30.82 5.41 -19.57
CA HIS A 238 -30.76 6.84 -19.16
C HIS A 238 -29.56 7.61 -19.72
N SER A 239 -28.79 7.01 -20.63
CA SER A 239 -27.79 7.71 -21.44
C SER A 239 -28.41 8.75 -22.39
N ASN A 240 -29.75 8.87 -22.44
CA ASN A 240 -30.47 9.93 -23.14
C ASN A 240 -31.58 10.65 -22.32
N SER A 241 -31.67 10.55 -20.99
CA SER A 241 -32.80 11.20 -20.27
C SER A 241 -32.61 11.54 -18.77
N SER A 242 -32.95 12.80 -18.44
CA SER A 242 -33.12 13.48 -17.13
C SER A 242 -31.85 13.89 -16.34
N SER A 243 -31.82 15.15 -15.88
CA SER A 243 -30.80 15.69 -14.96
C SER A 243 -30.74 14.93 -13.62
N THR A 244 -31.86 14.35 -13.20
CA THR A 244 -32.03 13.60 -11.95
C THR A 244 -31.18 12.32 -11.91
N SER A 245 -31.01 11.62 -13.04
CA SER A 245 -30.21 10.38 -13.10
C SER A 245 -28.71 10.67 -12.95
N LYS A 246 -28.21 11.72 -13.61
CA LYS A 246 -26.81 12.18 -13.48
C LYS A 246 -26.49 12.61 -12.06
N SER A 247 -27.41 13.35 -11.42
CA SER A 247 -27.26 13.75 -10.02
C SER A 247 -27.14 12.54 -9.09
N MET A 248 -27.96 11.50 -9.29
CA MET A 248 -27.93 10.30 -8.44
C MET A 248 -26.60 9.53 -8.58
N VAL A 249 -26.11 9.34 -9.81
CA VAL A 249 -24.80 8.71 -10.07
C VAL A 249 -23.68 9.47 -9.37
N ALA A 250 -23.69 10.80 -9.45
CA ALA A 250 -22.68 11.64 -8.79
C ALA A 250 -22.72 11.50 -7.25
N MET A 251 -23.91 11.42 -6.66
CA MET A 251 -24.08 11.21 -5.21
C MET A 251 -23.52 9.85 -4.76
N TRP A 252 -23.86 8.75 -5.46
CA TRP A 252 -23.33 7.42 -5.14
C TRP A 252 -21.81 7.33 -5.33
N CYS A 253 -21.28 7.93 -6.40
CA CYS A 253 -19.85 8.00 -6.64
C CYS A 253 -19.12 8.75 -5.52
N HIS A 254 -19.66 9.88 -5.07
CA HIS A 254 -19.08 10.65 -3.96
C HIS A 254 -19.10 9.84 -2.66
N LEU A 255 -20.25 9.24 -2.29
CA LEU A 255 -20.34 8.39 -1.11
C LEU A 255 -19.34 7.22 -1.15
N PHE A 256 -19.28 6.50 -2.27
CA PHE A 256 -18.35 5.39 -2.44
C PHE A 256 -16.89 5.84 -2.23
N LYS A 257 -16.48 6.95 -2.85
CA LYS A 257 -15.14 7.51 -2.70
C LYS A 257 -14.84 7.93 -1.25
N SER A 258 -15.75 8.68 -0.62
CA SER A 258 -15.56 9.16 0.76
C SER A 258 -15.49 8.01 1.76
N LEU A 259 -16.35 7.00 1.61
CA LEU A 259 -16.36 5.83 2.48
C LEU A 259 -15.12 4.96 2.31
N VAL A 260 -14.70 4.68 1.07
CA VAL A 260 -13.47 3.94 0.76
C VAL A 260 -12.25 4.69 1.31
N SER A 261 -12.19 6.00 1.14
CA SER A 261 -11.11 6.85 1.68
C SER A 261 -11.01 6.75 3.20
N LEU A 262 -12.13 6.92 3.91
CA LEU A 262 -12.18 6.78 5.36
C LEU A 262 -11.76 5.37 5.81
N LEU A 263 -12.28 4.33 5.16
CA LEU A 263 -11.98 2.95 5.52
C LEU A 263 -10.50 2.61 5.34
N ARG A 264 -9.88 3.09 4.26
CA ARG A 264 -8.42 2.98 4.03
C ARG A 264 -7.60 3.68 5.12
N GLN A 265 -8.01 4.88 5.52
CA GLN A 265 -7.32 5.62 6.59
C GLN A 265 -7.40 4.91 7.93
N LEU A 266 -8.57 4.38 8.28
CA LEU A 266 -8.76 3.60 9.52
C LEU A 266 -7.97 2.29 9.49
N HIS A 267 -7.97 1.58 8.36
CA HIS A 267 -7.16 0.36 8.18
C HIS A 267 -5.66 0.67 8.26
N SER A 268 -5.20 1.76 7.63
CA SER A 268 -3.81 2.20 7.70
C SER A 268 -3.38 2.49 9.14
N ARG A 269 -4.22 3.16 9.93
CA ARG A 269 -3.99 3.37 11.37
C ARG A 269 -3.91 2.05 12.15
N ASP A 270 -4.89 1.17 11.96
CA ASP A 270 -4.92 -0.14 12.63
C ASP A 270 -3.69 -0.99 12.29
N SER A 271 -3.23 -0.93 11.04
CA SER A 271 -2.01 -1.61 10.59
C SER A 271 -0.78 -1.14 11.35
N ARG A 272 -0.68 0.17 11.66
CA ARG A 272 0.44 0.72 12.46
C ARG A 272 0.34 0.31 13.92
N ARG A 273 -0.80 0.57 14.55
CA ARG A 273 -1.11 0.21 15.94
C ARG A 273 -2.52 -0.36 16.02
N ARG A 274 -2.61 -1.65 16.32
CA ARG A 274 -3.89 -2.37 16.35
C ARG A 274 -4.82 -1.82 17.44
N PHE A 275 -6.07 -1.55 17.04
CA PHE A 275 -7.23 -1.35 17.91
C PHE A 275 -8.35 -2.37 17.63
N THR A 276 -8.28 -3.10 16.51
CA THR A 276 -9.20 -4.19 16.20
C THR A 276 -8.83 -5.48 16.95
N PRO A 277 -9.80 -6.37 17.24
CA PRO A 277 -9.56 -7.57 18.06
C PRO A 277 -8.69 -8.63 17.37
N SER A 278 -8.67 -8.68 16.04
CA SER A 278 -7.86 -9.62 15.27
C SER A 278 -7.65 -9.14 13.83
N ASP A 279 -6.61 -9.63 13.15
CA ASP A 279 -6.37 -9.32 11.73
C ASP A 279 -7.50 -9.79 10.82
N ALA A 280 -8.23 -10.83 11.27
CA ALA A 280 -9.43 -11.33 10.59
C ALA A 280 -10.61 -10.36 10.64
N HIS A 281 -10.56 -9.29 11.46
CA HIS A 281 -11.61 -8.28 11.46
C HIS A 281 -11.74 -7.64 10.07
N TRP A 282 -10.64 -7.22 9.45
CA TRP A 282 -10.71 -6.54 8.15
C TRP A 282 -11.09 -7.46 7.01
N CYS A 283 -10.68 -8.73 7.08
CA CYS A 283 -11.04 -9.76 6.11
C CYS A 283 -12.54 -10.08 6.16
N CYS A 284 -13.20 -10.07 5.00
CA CYS A 284 -14.59 -10.51 4.86
C CYS A 284 -14.62 -12.00 4.44
N PRO A 285 -15.10 -12.93 5.29
CA PRO A 285 -15.12 -14.37 4.98
C PRO A 285 -15.93 -14.70 3.71
N GLN A 286 -16.90 -13.87 3.35
CA GLN A 286 -17.71 -14.00 2.13
C GLN A 286 -16.86 -13.88 0.85
N LEU A 287 -15.68 -13.25 0.94
CA LEU A 287 -14.73 -13.11 -0.16
C LEU A 287 -13.74 -14.28 -0.23
N SER A 288 -13.60 -15.06 0.86
CA SER A 288 -12.76 -16.26 0.89
C SER A 288 -13.32 -17.31 -0.07
N GLY A 289 -12.48 -17.83 -0.97
CA GLY A 289 -12.87 -18.80 -2.00
C GLY A 289 -13.60 -18.23 -3.23
N LEU A 290 -14.08 -16.98 -3.17
CA LEU A 290 -14.63 -16.25 -4.31
C LEU A 290 -13.55 -16.02 -5.39
N LEU A 291 -12.29 -15.93 -4.94
CA LEU A 291 -11.07 -15.89 -5.75
C LEU A 291 -10.55 -17.28 -6.17
N GLY A 292 -11.10 -18.38 -5.67
CA GLY A 292 -10.69 -19.74 -6.01
C GLY A 292 -11.41 -20.27 -7.26
N SER A 293 -12.74 -20.27 -7.23
CA SER A 293 -13.58 -20.94 -8.24
C SER A 293 -13.69 -20.25 -9.60
N GLY A 294 -13.46 -18.93 -9.67
CA GLY A 294 -13.49 -18.17 -10.94
C GLY A 294 -12.14 -18.06 -11.65
N PHE A 295 -11.06 -18.49 -10.99
CA PHE A 295 -9.68 -18.22 -11.43
C PHE A 295 -8.98 -19.43 -12.04
N ASP A 296 -9.60 -20.61 -11.97
CA ASP A 296 -9.04 -21.87 -12.49
C ASP A 296 -9.26 -22.04 -14.01
N GLN A 297 -10.12 -21.22 -14.63
CA GLN A 297 -10.28 -21.24 -16.09
C GLN A 297 -9.19 -20.39 -16.76
N PRO A 298 -8.39 -20.96 -17.69
CA PRO A 298 -7.46 -20.19 -18.52
C PRO A 298 -8.27 -19.23 -19.42
N GLY A 299 -8.55 -18.04 -18.90
CA GLY A 299 -9.36 -17.01 -19.57
C GLY A 299 -9.87 -15.88 -18.67
N SER A 300 -10.19 -16.15 -17.40
CA SER A 300 -11.07 -15.29 -16.58
C SER A 300 -10.50 -13.92 -16.16
N LEU A 301 -9.19 -13.81 -15.92
CA LEU A 301 -8.59 -12.51 -15.55
C LEU A 301 -7.42 -12.15 -16.44
N SER A 302 -7.73 -11.58 -17.60
CA SER A 302 -6.75 -10.86 -18.39
C SER A 302 -6.56 -9.50 -17.73
N LEU A 303 -5.73 -9.40 -16.69
CA LEU A 303 -5.22 -8.09 -16.22
C LEU A 303 -4.35 -7.38 -17.28
N ARG A 304 -4.23 -7.95 -18.48
CA ARG A 304 -3.54 -7.41 -19.65
C ARG A 304 -4.12 -6.10 -20.19
N GLN A 305 -5.25 -5.63 -19.71
CA GLN A 305 -5.86 -4.40 -20.21
C GLN A 305 -5.79 -3.32 -19.14
N ARG A 306 -4.59 -2.72 -19.00
CA ARG A 306 -4.40 -1.43 -18.31
C ARG A 306 -5.42 -0.39 -18.81
N GLU A 307 -5.81 -0.49 -20.07
CA GLU A 307 -6.81 0.37 -20.72
C GLU A 307 -8.26 0.03 -20.33
N ARG A 308 -8.62 -1.26 -20.12
CA ARG A 308 -10.00 -1.64 -19.75
C ARG A 308 -10.33 -1.45 -18.27
N GLN A 309 -9.36 -1.47 -17.36
CA GLN A 309 -9.63 -1.14 -15.94
C GLN A 309 -10.23 0.26 -15.78
N ASN A 310 -9.76 1.22 -16.58
CA ASN A 310 -10.29 2.59 -16.59
C ASN A 310 -11.70 2.68 -17.20
N MET A 311 -12.16 1.67 -17.93
CA MET A 311 -13.47 1.63 -18.57
C MET A 311 -14.60 1.21 -17.60
N TYR A 312 -14.29 0.48 -16.53
CA TYR A 312 -15.29 0.00 -15.58
C TYR A 312 -15.47 0.96 -14.41
N ARG A 313 -16.21 2.05 -14.62
CA ARG A 313 -16.52 3.02 -13.57
C ARG A 313 -17.71 2.57 -12.72
N PRO A 314 -17.61 2.59 -11.37
CA PRO A 314 -18.75 2.32 -10.51
C PRO A 314 -19.94 3.20 -10.88
N PHE A 315 -21.14 2.64 -10.94
CA PHE A 315 -22.41 3.35 -11.23
C PHE A 315 -22.58 3.92 -12.66
N HIS A 316 -21.63 3.73 -13.58
CA HIS A 316 -21.73 4.24 -14.96
C HIS A 316 -22.18 3.17 -15.98
N GLY A 317 -22.52 1.97 -15.52
CA GLY A 317 -22.88 0.84 -16.39
C GLY A 317 -21.66 0.17 -17.05
N LEU A 318 -21.90 -0.93 -17.76
CA LEU A 318 -20.84 -1.63 -18.49
C LEU A 318 -20.52 -0.88 -19.80
N PRO A 319 -19.24 -0.65 -20.12
CA PRO A 319 -18.85 0.02 -21.35
C PRO A 319 -19.28 -0.81 -22.58
N ASN A 320 -19.67 -0.12 -23.65
CA ASN A 320 -19.89 -0.74 -24.96
C ASN A 320 -18.52 -0.94 -25.61
N LEU A 321 -18.07 -2.20 -25.74
CA LEU A 321 -16.78 -2.50 -26.33
C LEU A 321 -16.80 -2.29 -27.85
N THR A 322 -15.72 -1.74 -28.39
CA THR A 322 -15.50 -1.64 -29.84
C THR A 322 -15.14 -3.00 -30.45
N ARG A 323 -15.19 -3.11 -31.78
CA ARG A 323 -14.82 -4.34 -32.49
C ARG A 323 -13.35 -4.72 -32.26
N GLU A 324 -12.45 -3.73 -32.25
CA GLU A 324 -11.02 -3.91 -31.98
C GLU A 324 -10.79 -4.39 -30.55
N GLU A 325 -11.50 -3.80 -29.57
CA GLU A 325 -11.40 -4.25 -28.19
C GLU A 325 -11.86 -5.71 -28.06
N LEU A 326 -12.92 -6.13 -28.74
CA LEU A 326 -13.39 -7.53 -28.69
C LEU A 326 -12.38 -8.54 -29.24
N GLU A 327 -11.43 -8.13 -30.09
CA GLU A 327 -10.35 -8.99 -30.59
C GLU A 327 -9.36 -9.36 -29.47
N ASP A 328 -9.19 -8.50 -28.46
CA ASP A 328 -8.36 -8.76 -27.27
C ASP A 328 -9.03 -9.70 -26.24
N GLY A 329 -10.25 -10.16 -26.52
CA GLY A 329 -10.98 -11.14 -25.72
C GLY A 329 -12.31 -10.64 -25.17
N PRO A 330 -13.11 -11.55 -24.58
CA PRO A 330 -14.47 -11.27 -24.14
C PRO A 330 -14.53 -10.18 -23.06
N PRO A 331 -15.68 -9.49 -22.91
CA PRO A 331 -15.91 -8.59 -21.78
C PRO A 331 -15.87 -9.37 -20.47
N LEU A 332 -15.36 -8.73 -19.42
CA LEU A 332 -15.40 -9.28 -18.07
C LEU A 332 -16.84 -9.51 -17.62
N SER A 333 -17.05 -10.62 -16.92
CA SER A 333 -18.28 -10.90 -16.20
C SER A 333 -18.48 -9.90 -15.06
N THR A 334 -19.74 -9.72 -14.63
CA THR A 334 -20.06 -8.86 -13.47
C THR A 334 -19.29 -9.29 -12.22
N LYS A 335 -19.10 -10.60 -12.02
CA LYS A 335 -18.33 -11.15 -10.90
C LYS A 335 -16.87 -10.70 -10.97
N GLU A 336 -16.22 -10.81 -12.14
CA GLU A 336 -14.83 -10.36 -12.33
C GLU A 336 -14.67 -8.85 -12.09
N ILE A 337 -15.62 -8.04 -12.58
CA ILE A 337 -15.57 -6.58 -12.40
C ILE A 337 -15.71 -6.20 -10.92
N ARG A 338 -16.64 -6.82 -10.19
CA ARG A 338 -16.79 -6.63 -8.74
C ARG A 338 -15.49 -7.01 -8.01
N THR A 339 -14.92 -8.16 -8.34
CA THR A 339 -13.67 -8.63 -7.75
C THR A 339 -12.50 -7.67 -8.03
N LEU A 340 -12.35 -7.20 -9.26
CA LEU A 340 -11.35 -6.19 -9.61
C LEU A 340 -11.56 -4.89 -8.85
N THR A 341 -12.82 -4.44 -8.72
CA THR A 341 -13.16 -3.24 -7.95
C THR A 341 -12.81 -3.40 -6.47
N ILE A 342 -13.03 -4.58 -5.88
CA ILE A 342 -12.64 -4.88 -4.50
C ILE A 342 -11.12 -4.87 -4.34
N LEU A 343 -10.39 -5.58 -5.20
CA LEU A 343 -8.92 -5.65 -5.16
C LEU A 343 -8.27 -4.29 -5.42
N HIS A 344 -8.89 -3.45 -6.24
CA HIS A 344 -8.45 -2.09 -6.48
C HIS A 344 -8.80 -1.20 -5.28
N GLU A 345 -10.08 -1.11 -4.91
CA GLU A 345 -10.53 -0.08 -3.98
C GLU A 345 -10.30 -0.43 -2.50
N VAL A 346 -10.53 -1.67 -2.11
CA VAL A 346 -10.49 -2.13 -0.72
C VAL A 346 -9.82 -3.52 -0.60
N PRO A 347 -8.56 -3.68 -1.06
CA PRO A 347 -7.88 -4.98 -1.09
C PRO A 347 -7.76 -5.65 0.27
N PHE A 348 -7.65 -4.86 1.34
CA PHE A 348 -7.54 -5.34 2.72
C PHE A 348 -8.79 -6.08 3.24
N LEU A 349 -9.91 -6.07 2.50
CA LEU A 349 -11.08 -6.91 2.79
C LEU A 349 -10.90 -8.37 2.34
N VAL A 350 -9.95 -8.61 1.45
CA VAL A 350 -9.52 -9.96 1.07
C VAL A 350 -8.43 -10.39 2.04
N GLY A 351 -8.23 -11.68 2.30
CA GLY A 351 -7.07 -12.14 3.08
C GLY A 351 -5.76 -11.95 2.32
N PHE A 352 -4.66 -11.74 3.04
CA PHE A 352 -3.34 -11.52 2.43
C PHE A 352 -2.92 -12.71 1.56
N GLN A 353 -3.10 -13.93 2.05
CA GLN A 353 -2.74 -15.15 1.32
C GLN A 353 -3.50 -15.26 -0.01
N GLU A 354 -4.79 -14.93 -0.03
CA GLU A 354 -5.60 -14.94 -1.24
C GLU A 354 -5.14 -13.89 -2.25
N ARG A 355 -4.72 -12.70 -1.79
CA ARG A 355 -4.14 -11.69 -2.69
C ARG A 355 -2.79 -12.11 -3.26
N VAL A 356 -1.96 -12.82 -2.49
CA VAL A 356 -0.70 -13.41 -2.99
C VAL A 356 -1.00 -14.44 -4.09
N LEU A 357 -1.99 -15.30 -3.90
CA LEU A 357 -2.44 -16.25 -4.93
C LEU A 357 -2.90 -15.53 -6.21
N VAL A 358 -3.66 -14.44 -6.07
CA VAL A 358 -4.06 -13.61 -7.23
C VAL A 358 -2.83 -13.06 -7.94
N PHE A 359 -1.88 -12.47 -7.20
CA PHE A 359 -0.64 -11.93 -7.75
C PHE A 359 0.16 -13.01 -8.51
N GLN A 360 0.41 -14.16 -7.90
CA GLN A 360 1.14 -15.27 -8.52
C GLN A 360 0.46 -15.77 -9.80
N ARG A 361 -0.87 -15.93 -9.80
CA ARG A 361 -1.62 -16.36 -10.99
C ARG A 361 -1.51 -15.36 -12.14
N VAL A 362 -1.58 -14.07 -11.82
CA VAL A 362 -1.45 -13.00 -12.81
C VAL A 362 -0.04 -13.00 -13.41
N VAL A 363 0.99 -13.15 -12.58
CA VAL A 363 2.39 -13.28 -13.03
C VAL A 363 2.56 -14.53 -13.90
N LEU A 364 2.06 -15.69 -13.47
CA LEU A 364 2.13 -16.94 -14.24
C LEU A 364 1.48 -16.81 -15.61
N ARG A 365 0.31 -16.17 -15.68
CA ARG A 365 -0.36 -15.90 -16.96
C ARG A 365 0.48 -14.99 -17.84
N ASP A 366 1.06 -13.94 -17.27
CA ASP A 366 1.92 -13.04 -18.02
C ASP A 366 3.18 -13.75 -18.55
N LYS A 367 3.78 -14.64 -17.75
CA LYS A 367 4.87 -15.53 -18.17
C LYS A 367 4.47 -16.42 -19.32
N MET A 368 3.28 -17.00 -19.35
CA MET A 368 2.84 -17.83 -20.47
C MET A 368 2.85 -17.08 -21.81
N ASN A 369 2.66 -15.75 -21.78
CA ASN A 369 2.67 -14.94 -22.99
C ASN A 369 4.08 -14.49 -23.41
N HIS A 370 4.95 -14.16 -22.45
CA HIS A 370 6.31 -13.67 -22.73
C HIS A 370 7.36 -14.79 -22.80
N GLN A 371 7.12 -15.91 -22.12
CA GLN A 371 8.03 -17.05 -21.98
C GLN A 371 7.48 -18.33 -22.67
N SER A 372 6.63 -18.17 -23.71
CA SER A 372 5.85 -19.25 -24.33
C SER A 372 6.63 -20.56 -24.50
N ARG A 373 6.04 -21.65 -24.01
CA ARG A 373 6.56 -23.04 -24.04
C ARG A 373 6.52 -23.71 -25.42
N ALA A 374 6.00 -23.03 -26.47
CA ALA A 374 5.74 -23.65 -27.77
C ALA A 374 7.01 -24.09 -28.53
N SER A 375 8.20 -23.66 -28.10
CA SER A 375 9.45 -24.29 -28.53
C SER A 375 10.49 -24.15 -27.44
N PHE A 376 10.85 -25.26 -26.78
CA PHE A 376 11.94 -25.36 -25.79
C PHE A 376 13.31 -24.90 -26.35
N LEU A 377 13.36 -24.55 -27.64
CA LEU A 377 14.56 -24.16 -28.40
C LEU A 377 14.44 -22.78 -29.11
N GLN A 378 13.30 -22.07 -29.11
CA GLN A 378 13.09 -20.87 -29.95
C GLN A 378 12.20 -19.76 -29.33
N GLY A 379 12.12 -19.66 -28.00
CA GLY A 379 11.55 -18.47 -27.35
C GLY A 379 12.59 -17.34 -27.22
N PRO A 380 12.18 -16.05 -27.17
CA PRO A 380 13.09 -14.96 -26.83
C PRO A 380 13.68 -15.19 -25.43
N GLN A 381 15.00 -15.19 -25.35
CA GLN A 381 15.77 -15.40 -24.11
C GLN A 381 16.85 -14.33 -24.00
N ILE A 382 17.11 -13.89 -22.78
CA ILE A 382 18.20 -12.98 -22.45
C ILE A 382 19.42 -13.84 -22.12
N GLN A 383 20.53 -13.64 -22.81
CA GLN A 383 21.79 -14.33 -22.51
C GLN A 383 22.82 -13.31 -22.06
N ILE A 384 23.30 -13.46 -20.83
CA ILE A 384 24.33 -12.57 -20.27
C ILE A 384 25.50 -13.37 -19.72
N SER A 385 26.70 -12.85 -19.97
CA SER A 385 27.92 -13.34 -19.33
C SER A 385 28.39 -12.28 -18.34
N VAL A 386 28.64 -12.62 -17.08
CA VAL A 386 28.94 -11.67 -16.00
C VAL A 386 30.17 -12.11 -15.24
N ARG A 387 31.09 -11.19 -14.96
CA ARG A 387 32.29 -11.47 -14.15
C ARG A 387 31.92 -11.46 -12.67
N ARG A 388 32.33 -12.48 -11.92
CA ARG A 388 31.97 -12.64 -10.50
C ARG A 388 32.40 -11.46 -9.61
N ASN A 389 33.51 -10.82 -9.94
CA ASN A 389 34.02 -9.65 -9.19
C ASN A 389 33.40 -8.31 -9.61
N TYR A 390 32.61 -8.28 -10.69
CA TYR A 390 32.02 -7.07 -11.27
C TYR A 390 30.53 -7.30 -11.62
N ILE A 391 29.83 -8.05 -10.75
CA ILE A 391 28.45 -8.47 -11.00
C ILE A 391 27.54 -7.26 -11.21
N TYR A 392 27.71 -6.22 -10.39
CA TYR A 392 26.86 -5.04 -10.46
C TYR A 392 27.12 -4.22 -11.73
N GLU A 393 28.38 -3.94 -12.05
CA GLU A 393 28.77 -3.13 -13.21
C GLU A 393 28.42 -3.82 -14.53
N ASP A 394 28.75 -5.11 -14.66
CA ASP A 394 28.45 -5.89 -15.86
C ASP A 394 26.93 -6.03 -16.06
N ALA A 395 26.17 -6.20 -14.97
CA ALA A 395 24.71 -6.27 -15.05
C ALA A 395 24.09 -4.91 -15.41
N PHE A 396 24.56 -3.82 -14.80
CA PHE A 396 24.06 -2.47 -15.06
C PHE A 396 24.23 -2.07 -16.53
N ASP A 397 25.37 -2.43 -17.13
CA ASP A 397 25.64 -2.19 -18.55
C ASP A 397 24.79 -3.10 -19.45
N LYS A 398 24.88 -4.43 -19.26
CA LYS A 398 24.26 -5.42 -20.18
C LYS A 398 22.75 -5.51 -20.08
N LEU A 399 22.18 -5.27 -18.90
CA LEU A 399 20.73 -5.30 -18.66
C LEU A 399 20.12 -3.89 -18.58
N SER A 400 20.80 -2.91 -19.17
CA SER A 400 20.24 -1.57 -19.38
C SER A 400 19.02 -1.64 -20.30
N PRO A 401 18.10 -0.65 -20.25
CA PRO A 401 16.95 -0.60 -21.15
C PRO A 401 17.32 -0.52 -22.64
N GLU A 402 18.51 0.01 -22.94
CA GLU A 402 19.03 0.14 -24.30
C GLU A 402 19.44 -1.22 -24.89
N ASN A 403 20.02 -2.08 -24.05
CA ASN A 403 20.49 -3.40 -24.46
C ASN A 403 19.38 -4.46 -24.36
N GLU A 404 18.63 -4.46 -23.26
CA GLU A 404 17.58 -5.44 -22.98
C GLU A 404 16.30 -4.73 -22.54
N PRO A 405 15.42 -4.30 -23.46
CA PRO A 405 14.21 -3.55 -23.12
C PRO A 405 13.13 -4.41 -22.45
N GLU A 406 13.12 -5.74 -22.65
CA GLU A 406 12.08 -6.63 -22.14
C GLU A 406 12.66 -7.71 -21.21
N LEU A 407 12.62 -7.45 -19.90
CA LEU A 407 13.14 -8.37 -18.88
C LEU A 407 12.19 -9.50 -18.48
N ARG A 408 10.95 -9.53 -18.97
CA ARG A 408 10.03 -10.65 -18.67
C ARG A 408 10.43 -11.95 -19.37
N HIS A 409 11.28 -11.87 -20.39
CA HIS A 409 11.89 -13.02 -21.03
C HIS A 409 12.71 -13.88 -20.05
N VAL A 410 12.89 -15.17 -20.40
CA VAL A 410 13.72 -16.08 -19.62
C VAL A 410 15.18 -15.61 -19.70
N MET A 411 15.84 -15.48 -18.56
CA MET A 411 17.24 -15.07 -18.49
C MET A 411 18.14 -16.28 -18.28
N ARG A 412 19.21 -16.36 -19.06
CA ARG A 412 20.28 -17.33 -18.92
C ARG A 412 21.58 -16.60 -18.60
N VAL A 413 22.20 -16.99 -17.50
CA VAL A 413 23.40 -16.34 -16.96
C VAL A 413 24.59 -17.27 -17.06
N GLN A 414 25.70 -16.75 -17.55
CA GLN A 414 27.01 -17.39 -17.54
C GLN A 414 27.94 -16.58 -16.63
N LEU A 415 28.51 -17.22 -15.61
CA LEU A 415 29.47 -16.56 -14.73
C LEU A 415 30.90 -16.79 -15.23
N ILE A 416 31.71 -15.74 -15.17
CA ILE A 416 33.14 -15.76 -15.51
C ILE A 416 33.92 -15.60 -14.22
N ASN A 417 34.82 -16.56 -13.95
CA ASN A 417 35.62 -16.58 -12.74
C ASN A 417 36.73 -15.50 -12.76
N ALA A 418 37.46 -15.38 -11.64
CA ALA A 418 38.54 -14.39 -11.51
C ALA A 418 39.70 -14.57 -12.51
N VAL A 419 39.84 -15.76 -13.11
CA VAL A 419 40.88 -16.08 -14.11
C VAL A 419 40.39 -15.80 -15.55
N GLY A 420 39.14 -15.34 -15.71
CA GLY A 420 38.56 -15.02 -17.02
C GLY A 420 38.05 -16.24 -17.78
N LEU A 421 37.88 -17.38 -17.12
CA LEU A 421 37.31 -18.59 -17.70
C LEU A 421 35.84 -18.72 -17.33
N ASP A 422 35.05 -19.27 -18.26
CA ASP A 422 33.66 -19.61 -18.03
C ASP A 422 33.54 -20.62 -16.88
N GLU A 423 32.72 -20.31 -15.89
CA GLU A 423 32.40 -21.24 -14.82
C GLU A 423 31.61 -22.43 -15.37
N ALA A 424 31.97 -23.63 -14.94
CA ALA A 424 31.33 -24.85 -15.40
C ALA A 424 29.89 -24.93 -14.85
N GLY A 425 28.90 -24.75 -15.72
CA GLY A 425 27.49 -24.90 -15.37
C GLY A 425 26.58 -24.67 -16.56
N ILE A 426 25.56 -25.52 -16.73
CA ILE A 426 24.46 -25.27 -17.67
C ILE A 426 23.38 -24.57 -16.88
N ASP A 427 22.96 -23.39 -17.31
CA ASP A 427 21.91 -22.64 -16.61
C ASP A 427 20.53 -23.30 -16.78
N GLY A 428 20.21 -24.20 -15.85
CA GLY A 428 18.86 -24.74 -15.64
C GLY A 428 17.98 -23.85 -14.75
N GLY A 429 18.34 -22.58 -14.56
CA GLY A 429 17.69 -21.62 -13.66
C GLY A 429 18.46 -21.36 -12.37
N GLY A 430 19.48 -22.18 -12.08
CA GLY A 430 20.27 -22.07 -10.87
C GLY A 430 21.24 -20.88 -10.85
N LEU A 431 21.99 -20.69 -11.95
CA LEU A 431 22.96 -19.60 -12.06
C LEU A 431 22.26 -18.24 -12.08
N PHE A 432 21.11 -18.17 -12.75
CA PHE A 432 20.26 -16.98 -12.72
C PHE A 432 19.85 -16.56 -11.31
N ARG A 433 19.46 -17.51 -10.43
CA ARG A 433 19.05 -17.21 -9.05
C ARG A 433 20.18 -16.68 -8.20
N GLU A 434 21.35 -17.31 -8.31
CA GLU A 434 22.57 -16.87 -7.63
C GLU A 434 22.94 -15.45 -8.06
N PHE A 435 23.05 -15.24 -9.37
CA PHE A 435 23.33 -13.94 -9.96
C PHE A 435 22.37 -12.87 -9.47
N LEU A 436 21.06 -13.11 -9.52
CA LEU A 436 20.07 -12.10 -9.13
C LEU A 436 20.09 -11.83 -7.61
N SER A 437 20.32 -12.85 -6.79
CA SER A 437 20.47 -12.68 -5.33
C SER A 437 21.72 -11.87 -4.98
N GLU A 438 22.87 -12.18 -5.58
CA GLU A 438 24.12 -11.46 -5.36
C GLU A 438 24.06 -10.02 -5.92
N LEU A 439 23.46 -9.83 -7.09
CA LEU A 439 23.25 -8.51 -7.69
C LEU A 439 22.39 -7.62 -6.78
N LEU A 440 21.29 -8.14 -6.24
CA LEU A 440 20.44 -7.34 -5.34
C LEU A 440 21.13 -7.10 -4.00
N LYS A 441 21.84 -8.08 -3.43
CA LYS A 441 22.62 -7.87 -2.21
C LYS A 441 23.68 -6.79 -2.37
N THR A 442 24.41 -6.79 -3.49
CA THR A 442 25.41 -5.76 -3.79
C THR A 442 24.76 -4.40 -4.05
N ALA A 443 23.69 -4.35 -4.85
CA ALA A 443 22.96 -3.11 -5.16
C ALA A 443 22.40 -2.38 -3.92
N PHE A 444 21.95 -3.14 -2.93
CA PHE A 444 21.39 -2.62 -1.68
C PHE A 444 22.45 -2.45 -0.57
N ASP A 445 23.71 -2.80 -0.80
CA ASP A 445 24.80 -2.58 0.16
C ASP A 445 25.01 -1.06 0.36
N PRO A 446 24.88 -0.54 1.60
CA PRO A 446 25.15 0.87 1.88
C PRO A 446 26.52 1.37 1.43
N LYS A 447 27.51 0.48 1.26
CA LYS A 447 28.86 0.83 0.77
C LYS A 447 28.86 1.37 -0.66
N LEU A 448 27.92 0.97 -1.52
CA LEU A 448 27.80 1.55 -2.87
C LEU A 448 27.22 2.97 -2.84
N GLY A 449 26.62 3.39 -1.73
CA GLY A 449 26.10 4.74 -1.53
C GLY A 449 24.68 5.00 -2.04
N PHE A 450 24.02 4.03 -2.67
CA PHE A 450 22.62 4.17 -3.13
C PHE A 450 21.61 4.04 -1.98
N PHE A 451 21.89 3.25 -0.95
CA PHE A 451 20.99 3.07 0.19
C PHE A 451 21.68 3.44 1.49
N LYS A 452 20.88 3.86 2.47
CA LYS A 452 21.32 4.17 3.83
C LYS A 452 20.47 3.40 4.83
N LEU A 453 21.06 3.11 5.99
CA LEU A 453 20.37 2.47 7.11
C LEU A 453 19.70 3.50 8.01
N THR A 454 18.50 3.19 8.48
CA THR A 454 17.87 3.86 9.64
C THR A 454 18.52 3.38 10.95
N GLU A 455 18.09 3.94 12.09
CA GLU A 455 18.49 3.47 13.42
C GLU A 455 18.14 1.98 13.64
N ASP A 456 17.05 1.51 13.04
CA ASP A 456 16.58 0.13 13.09
C ASP A 456 17.26 -0.81 12.07
N ASN A 457 18.34 -0.36 11.41
CA ASN A 457 19.02 -1.09 10.33
C ASN A 457 18.12 -1.42 9.12
N LEU A 458 17.14 -0.56 8.82
CA LEU A 458 16.30 -0.68 7.64
C LEU A 458 16.83 0.20 6.50
N LEU A 459 16.79 -0.31 5.28
CA LEU A 459 17.30 0.33 4.07
C LEU A 459 16.28 1.31 3.48
N TYR A 460 16.74 2.52 3.18
CA TYR A 460 16.00 3.52 2.42
C TYR A 460 16.94 4.26 1.44
N PRO A 461 16.41 4.90 0.38
CA PRO A 461 17.23 5.61 -0.60
C PRO A 461 18.08 6.70 0.06
N ASN A 462 19.37 6.75 -0.28
CA ASN A 462 20.28 7.78 0.22
C ASN A 462 19.91 9.17 -0.35
N PRO A 463 19.54 10.15 0.50
CA PRO A 463 19.20 11.50 0.04
C PRO A 463 20.38 12.20 -0.66
N GLY A 464 21.60 12.00 -0.17
CA GLY A 464 22.82 12.64 -0.67
C GLY A 464 23.56 11.87 -1.77
N VAL A 465 22.90 10.89 -2.39
CA VAL A 465 23.48 10.06 -3.47
C VAL A 465 23.98 10.89 -4.66
N GLY A 466 23.36 12.04 -4.96
CA GLY A 466 23.76 12.92 -6.06
C GLY A 466 25.13 13.58 -5.88
N VAL A 467 25.67 13.56 -4.65
CA VAL A 467 27.06 14.00 -4.37
C VAL A 467 28.07 12.90 -4.71
N ILE A 468 27.65 11.64 -4.67
CA ILE A 468 28.50 10.47 -4.89
C ILE A 468 28.46 10.05 -6.37
N HIS A 469 27.27 9.99 -6.95
CA HIS A 469 27.03 9.47 -8.29
C HIS A 469 26.21 10.46 -9.12
N ASN A 470 26.70 10.86 -10.29
CA ASN A 470 25.97 11.77 -11.18
C ASN A 470 24.75 11.10 -11.85
N ASP A 471 24.90 9.84 -12.28
CA ASP A 471 23.85 9.07 -12.98
C ASP A 471 22.95 8.25 -12.02
N TYR A 472 22.85 8.65 -10.75
CA TYR A 472 22.15 7.89 -9.70
C TYR A 472 20.71 7.50 -10.06
N LEU A 473 20.00 8.32 -10.84
CA LEU A 473 18.63 8.01 -11.28
C LEU A 473 18.58 6.76 -12.16
N LYS A 474 19.55 6.58 -13.07
CA LYS A 474 19.65 5.37 -13.90
C LYS A 474 19.91 4.13 -13.03
N HIS A 475 20.75 4.27 -12.01
CA HIS A 475 21.00 3.20 -11.05
C HIS A 475 19.73 2.83 -10.25
N TYR A 476 18.98 3.80 -9.70
CA TYR A 476 17.73 3.45 -9.00
C TYR A 476 16.72 2.79 -9.93
N TYR A 477 16.58 3.28 -11.16
CA TYR A 477 15.74 2.62 -12.17
C TYR A 477 16.19 1.17 -12.40
N PHE A 478 17.48 0.94 -12.62
CA PHE A 478 18.02 -0.41 -12.79
C PHE A 478 17.79 -1.32 -11.57
N ILE A 479 18.03 -0.83 -10.36
CA ILE A 479 17.83 -1.62 -9.13
C ILE A 479 16.36 -1.97 -8.95
N GLY A 480 15.45 -1.01 -9.16
CA GLY A 480 14.00 -1.25 -9.12
C GLY A 480 13.57 -2.30 -10.14
N ARG A 481 14.15 -2.22 -11.35
CA ARG A 481 13.94 -3.17 -12.44
C ARG A 481 14.39 -4.59 -12.09
N MET A 482 15.56 -4.74 -11.49
CA MET A 482 16.07 -6.05 -11.01
C MET A 482 15.22 -6.62 -9.86
N LEU A 483 14.75 -5.77 -8.93
CA LEU A 483 13.82 -6.21 -7.89
C LEU A 483 12.48 -6.68 -8.49
N GLY A 484 11.99 -5.98 -9.52
CA GLY A 484 10.83 -6.39 -10.29
C GLY A 484 11.02 -7.75 -10.95
N LYS A 485 12.19 -8.00 -11.52
CA LYS A 485 12.55 -9.33 -12.06
C LYS A 485 12.55 -10.41 -10.98
N ALA A 486 13.07 -10.15 -9.78
CA ALA A 486 13.06 -11.11 -8.68
C ALA A 486 11.62 -11.47 -8.26
N LEU A 487 10.76 -10.47 -8.09
CA LEU A 487 9.35 -10.67 -7.77
C LEU A 487 8.60 -11.41 -8.90
N TYR A 488 8.89 -11.10 -10.17
CA TYR A 488 8.30 -11.78 -11.32
C TYR A 488 8.71 -13.26 -11.38
N GLU A 489 9.95 -13.58 -11.00
CA GLU A 489 10.45 -14.95 -10.95
C GLU A 489 10.09 -15.70 -9.66
N ASN A 490 9.31 -15.10 -8.75
CA ASN A 490 8.98 -15.64 -7.43
C ASN A 490 10.26 -15.99 -6.61
N LEU A 491 11.30 -15.17 -6.76
CA LEU A 491 12.56 -15.30 -6.03
C LEU A 491 12.56 -14.41 -4.80
N LEU A 492 12.65 -15.02 -3.62
CA LEU A 492 12.76 -14.29 -2.36
C LEU A 492 14.17 -13.72 -2.18
N VAL A 493 14.25 -12.45 -1.78
CA VAL A 493 15.50 -11.76 -1.50
C VAL A 493 15.40 -11.08 -0.14
N GLU A 494 16.33 -11.41 0.75
CA GLU A 494 16.35 -10.92 2.13
C GLU A 494 16.88 -9.47 2.18
N LEU A 495 15.97 -8.51 2.00
CA LEU A 495 16.25 -7.08 2.00
C LEU A 495 15.44 -6.42 3.12
N PRO A 496 16.07 -5.86 4.17
CA PRO A 496 15.36 -5.18 5.24
C PRO A 496 14.97 -3.76 4.80
N LEU A 497 13.89 -3.59 4.04
CA LEU A 497 13.49 -2.29 3.50
C LEU A 497 12.67 -1.49 4.52
N ALA A 498 12.89 -0.18 4.58
CA ALA A 498 12.14 0.70 5.46
C ALA A 498 10.68 0.83 5.02
N ASP A 499 9.76 0.85 5.98
CA ASP A 499 8.32 0.93 5.76
C ASP A 499 7.91 2.17 4.94
N LEU A 500 8.57 3.31 5.20
CA LEU A 500 8.43 4.55 4.43
C LEU A 500 8.74 4.34 2.94
N PHE A 501 9.79 3.60 2.61
CA PHE A 501 10.20 3.37 1.24
C PHE A 501 9.21 2.44 0.53
N LEU A 502 8.83 1.33 1.15
CA LEU A 502 7.84 0.38 0.63
C LEU A 502 6.48 1.03 0.40
N SER A 503 6.05 1.87 1.34
CA SER A 503 4.81 2.65 1.22
C SER A 503 4.78 3.48 -0.06
N LYS A 504 5.91 4.06 -0.49
CA LYS A 504 5.99 4.84 -1.74
C LYS A 504 5.87 3.99 -3.00
N LEU A 505 6.31 2.73 -2.93
CA LEU A 505 6.23 1.79 -4.06
C LEU A 505 4.79 1.34 -4.30
N VAL A 506 4.06 0.94 -3.25
CA VAL A 506 2.68 0.44 -3.36
C VAL A 506 1.62 1.54 -3.41
N SER A 507 1.88 2.70 -2.81
CA SER A 507 0.86 3.74 -2.72
C SER A 507 0.56 4.37 -4.07
N ARG A 508 -0.73 4.68 -4.29
CA ARG A 508 -1.18 5.51 -5.42
C ARG A 508 -0.66 6.95 -5.30
N HIS A 509 -0.53 7.44 -4.08
CA HIS A 509 0.05 8.75 -3.76
C HIS A 509 1.46 8.54 -3.20
N ALA A 510 2.43 9.31 -3.68
CA ALA A 510 3.82 9.18 -3.26
C ALA A 510 4.08 9.73 -1.84
N ASP A 511 3.11 10.46 -1.28
CA ASP A 511 3.28 11.17 -0.02
C ASP A 511 2.83 10.29 1.14
N VAL A 512 3.69 10.26 2.16
CA VAL A 512 3.56 9.38 3.31
C VAL A 512 3.22 10.22 4.55
N ASP A 513 2.40 9.66 5.42
CA ASP A 513 1.91 10.32 6.64
C ASP A 513 3.06 10.66 7.62
N ILE A 514 2.92 11.76 8.36
CA ILE A 514 3.92 12.31 9.30
C ILE A 514 4.40 11.28 10.32
N HIS A 515 3.55 10.32 10.67
CA HIS A 515 3.86 9.27 11.63
C HIS A 515 5.00 8.34 11.18
N HIS A 516 5.28 8.23 9.88
CA HIS A 516 6.43 7.46 9.39
C HIS A 516 7.77 8.14 9.70
N LEU A 517 7.75 9.41 10.11
CA LEU A 517 8.96 10.11 10.56
C LEU A 517 9.54 9.47 11.82
N ALA A 518 8.71 8.87 12.69
CA ALA A 518 9.18 8.16 13.87
C ALA A 518 10.10 6.98 13.52
N THR A 519 9.83 6.30 12.41
CA THR A 519 10.64 5.16 11.92
C THR A 519 11.90 5.61 11.17
N LEU A 520 11.90 6.83 10.64
CA LEU A 520 13.04 7.40 9.93
C LEU A 520 14.04 8.07 10.90
N ASP A 521 13.51 8.88 11.82
CA ASP A 521 14.24 9.66 12.82
C ASP A 521 13.31 9.94 14.02
N ALA A 522 13.44 9.10 15.05
CA ALA A 522 12.61 9.18 16.25
C ALA A 522 12.83 10.49 17.02
N MET A 523 14.05 11.03 17.00
CA MET A 523 14.40 12.27 17.70
C MET A 523 13.76 13.48 17.02
N LEU A 524 13.88 13.59 15.70
CA LEU A 524 13.23 14.64 14.92
C LEU A 524 11.71 14.59 15.10
N TYR A 525 11.10 13.41 15.02
CA TYR A 525 9.67 13.24 15.25
C TYR A 525 9.25 13.75 16.64
N ARG A 526 9.99 13.37 17.70
CA ARG A 526 9.72 13.85 19.07
C ARG A 526 9.84 15.38 19.18
N ASN A 527 10.86 15.97 18.56
CA ASN A 527 11.07 17.42 18.60
C ASN A 527 9.94 18.19 17.87
N LEU A 528 9.49 17.70 16.72
CA LEU A 528 8.34 18.28 16.01
C LEU A 528 7.03 18.14 16.80
N LEU A 529 6.84 17.03 17.51
CA LEU A 529 5.69 16.85 18.40
C LEU A 529 5.71 17.79 19.60
N TYR A 530 6.90 18.04 20.15
CA TYR A 530 7.08 19.00 21.23
C TYR A 530 6.71 20.43 20.79
N LEU A 531 7.11 20.83 19.58
CA LEU A 531 6.74 22.12 18.96
C LEU A 531 5.23 22.36 18.89
N LYS A 532 4.42 21.31 18.74
CA LYS A 532 2.95 21.42 18.73
C LYS A 532 2.39 21.96 20.04
N HIS A 533 3.04 21.65 21.17
CA HIS A 533 2.55 21.95 22.53
C HIS A 533 3.37 23.02 23.24
N TYR A 534 4.42 23.53 22.61
CA TYR A 534 5.25 24.59 23.16
C TYR A 534 4.46 25.90 23.32
N GLU A 535 4.63 26.63 24.42
CA GLU A 535 3.82 27.82 24.70
C GLU A 535 4.02 28.93 23.66
N ASP A 536 5.27 29.35 23.43
CA ASP A 536 5.62 30.37 22.43
C ASP A 536 6.75 29.92 21.51
N VAL A 537 6.40 29.45 20.31
CA VAL A 537 7.38 28.94 19.33
C VAL A 537 8.33 30.05 18.82
N THR A 538 7.95 31.33 18.97
CA THR A 538 8.80 32.43 18.48
C THR A 538 10.12 32.55 19.23
N ASP A 539 10.17 32.11 20.49
CA ASP A 539 11.37 32.10 21.33
C ASP A 539 12.49 31.19 20.76
N LEU A 540 12.12 30.21 19.95
CA LEU A 540 13.06 29.26 19.35
C LEU A 540 13.79 29.84 18.13
N GLY A 541 13.39 31.01 17.62
CA GLY A 541 14.04 31.67 16.50
C GLY A 541 14.04 30.86 15.20
N LEU A 542 13.05 29.97 15.03
CA LEU A 542 12.94 29.11 13.85
C LEU A 542 12.43 29.91 12.65
N ASP A 543 12.90 29.56 11.47
CA ASP A 543 12.39 29.99 10.17
C ASP A 543 11.94 28.78 9.35
N PHE A 544 11.41 28.99 8.14
CA PHE A 544 10.98 27.89 7.27
C PHE A 544 12.15 27.35 6.42
N THR A 545 13.26 26.99 7.08
CA THR A 545 14.43 26.37 6.43
C THR A 545 14.90 25.09 7.13
N VAL A 546 15.64 24.26 6.39
CA VAL A 546 16.31 23.07 6.94
C VAL A 546 17.77 23.08 6.49
N LEU A 547 18.67 22.86 7.44
CA LEU A 547 20.08 22.65 7.16
C LEU A 547 20.32 21.18 6.80
N CYS A 548 20.83 20.93 5.60
CA CYS A 548 21.31 19.60 5.19
C CYS A 548 22.84 19.59 5.23
N ASP A 549 23.40 18.64 5.99
CA ASP A 549 24.84 18.35 6.02
C ASP A 549 25.05 16.96 5.41
N GLU A 550 25.45 16.92 4.14
CA GLU A 550 25.67 15.69 3.39
C GLU A 550 27.13 15.62 2.95
N LEU A 551 27.89 14.67 3.51
CA LEU A 551 29.32 14.46 3.20
C LEU A 551 30.18 15.72 3.39
N GLY A 552 29.80 16.62 4.31
CA GLY A 552 30.52 17.86 4.61
C GLY A 552 30.08 19.07 3.78
N GLU A 553 29.18 18.91 2.81
CA GLU A 553 28.50 20.03 2.17
C GLU A 553 27.28 20.46 2.98
N ARG A 554 27.29 21.72 3.43
CA ARG A 554 26.15 22.33 4.14
C ARG A 554 25.32 23.15 3.18
N ARG A 555 24.06 22.76 3.01
CA ARG A 555 23.09 23.46 2.17
C ARG A 555 21.87 23.83 3.01
N ILE A 556 21.45 25.09 2.91
CA ILE A 556 20.20 25.56 3.52
C ILE A 556 19.11 25.42 2.47
N ILE A 557 18.04 24.71 2.82
CA ILE A 557 16.92 24.45 1.93
C ILE A 557 15.69 25.16 2.48
N GLU A 558 15.10 26.03 1.66
CA GLU A 558 13.84 26.67 2.01
C GLU A 558 12.66 25.70 1.84
N LEU A 559 11.84 25.60 2.88
CA LEU A 559 10.66 24.74 2.89
C LEU A 559 9.50 25.33 2.07
N LYS A 560 9.43 26.66 1.98
CA LYS A 560 8.48 27.42 1.18
C LYS A 560 9.15 28.68 0.59
N PRO A 561 8.56 29.34 -0.42
CA PRO A 561 9.16 30.54 -1.00
C PRO A 561 9.44 31.62 0.04
N GLN A 562 10.67 32.16 0.04
CA GLN A 562 11.15 33.14 1.03
C GLN A 562 11.12 32.61 2.47
N GLY A 563 11.28 31.29 2.65
CA GLY A 563 11.16 30.63 3.94
C GLY A 563 12.15 31.14 4.99
N SER A 564 13.35 31.56 4.58
CA SER A 564 14.37 32.17 5.44
C SER A 564 13.93 33.50 6.08
N ASN A 565 13.00 34.23 5.47
CA ASN A 565 12.50 35.51 5.97
C ASN A 565 11.20 35.38 6.77
N ILE A 566 10.66 34.18 6.91
CA ILE A 566 9.37 33.94 7.56
C ILE A 566 9.63 33.27 8.91
N PRO A 567 9.42 33.97 10.04
CA PRO A 567 9.58 33.37 11.36
C PRO A 567 8.45 32.37 11.64
N VAL A 568 8.78 31.31 12.37
CA VAL A 568 7.78 30.37 12.89
C VAL A 568 7.12 30.99 14.13
N THR A 569 5.80 31.06 14.10
CA THR A 569 4.93 31.63 15.13
C THR A 569 3.90 30.59 15.57
N ASN A 570 3.23 30.87 16.68
CA ASN A 570 2.16 30.01 17.18
C ASN A 570 1.01 29.76 16.18
N VAL A 571 0.80 30.68 15.23
CA VAL A 571 -0.23 30.59 14.18
C VAL A 571 0.21 29.66 13.04
N ASN A 572 1.49 29.69 12.65
CA ASN A 572 2.01 28.93 11.50
C ASN A 572 2.82 27.68 11.91
N ARG A 573 2.94 27.37 13.21
CA ARG A 573 3.70 26.21 13.71
C ARG A 573 3.30 24.87 13.09
N ILE A 574 2.00 24.68 12.84
CA ILE A 574 1.47 23.43 12.28
C ILE A 574 1.89 23.29 10.82
N GLU A 575 1.87 24.39 10.07
CA GLU A 575 2.40 24.46 8.70
C GLU A 575 3.90 24.10 8.68
N TYR A 576 4.68 24.67 9.60
CA TYR A 576 6.11 24.34 9.73
C TYR A 576 6.34 22.85 9.97
N ILE A 577 5.65 22.25 10.95
CA ILE A 577 5.74 20.82 11.26
C ILE A 577 5.44 19.96 10.03
N HIS A 578 4.37 20.27 9.29
CA HIS A 578 4.00 19.55 8.07
C HIS A 578 5.05 19.69 6.97
N LEU A 579 5.58 20.89 6.75
CA LEU A 579 6.59 21.13 5.71
C LEU A 579 7.92 20.46 6.01
N VAL A 580 8.35 20.44 7.28
CA VAL A 580 9.55 19.70 7.70
C VAL A 580 9.33 18.21 7.49
N ALA A 581 8.19 17.66 7.93
CA ALA A 581 7.88 16.24 7.74
C ALA A 581 7.83 15.86 6.25
N ASP A 582 7.16 16.66 5.41
CA ASP A 582 7.10 16.46 3.97
C ASP A 582 8.49 16.52 3.32
N TYR A 583 9.36 17.41 3.79
CA TYR A 583 10.74 17.48 3.30
C TYR A 583 11.51 16.17 3.53
N TYR A 584 11.52 15.67 4.76
CA TYR A 584 12.28 14.48 5.15
C TYR A 584 11.68 13.17 4.60
N LEU A 585 10.35 13.07 4.56
CA LEU A 585 9.64 11.86 4.12
C LEU A 585 9.46 11.80 2.61
N ASN A 586 9.22 12.93 1.96
CA ASN A 586 8.78 12.97 0.57
C ASN A 586 9.80 13.67 -0.34
N ARG A 587 10.08 14.96 -0.12
CA ARG A 587 10.82 15.78 -1.10
C ARG A 587 12.25 15.28 -1.33
N ARG A 588 13.01 14.99 -0.26
CA ARG A 588 14.46 14.70 -0.38
C ARG A 588 14.80 13.38 -1.10
N ILE A 589 13.88 12.41 -1.09
CA ILE A 589 14.06 11.09 -1.73
C ILE A 589 13.14 10.89 -2.95
N ARG A 590 12.38 11.93 -3.37
CA ARG A 590 11.34 11.80 -4.39
C ARG A 590 11.89 11.29 -5.71
N ALA A 591 13.02 11.85 -6.17
CA ALA A 591 13.60 11.50 -7.46
C ALA A 591 14.09 10.04 -7.48
N GLN A 592 14.76 9.60 -6.41
CA GLN A 592 15.24 8.24 -6.19
C GLN A 592 14.08 7.24 -6.16
N CYS A 593 13.05 7.53 -5.36
CA CYS A 593 11.87 6.67 -5.26
C CYS A 593 11.11 6.57 -6.60
N ASN A 594 10.98 7.68 -7.33
CA ASN A 594 10.29 7.68 -8.62
C ASN A 594 11.06 6.87 -9.67
N ALA A 595 12.37 7.06 -9.78
CA ALA A 595 13.21 6.28 -10.70
C ALA A 595 13.14 4.78 -10.36
N PHE A 596 13.27 4.42 -9.08
CA PHE A 596 13.14 3.04 -8.62
C PHE A 596 11.76 2.46 -8.95
N LYS A 597 10.68 3.19 -8.64
CA LYS A 597 9.31 2.77 -8.92
C LYS A 597 9.08 2.58 -10.43
N GLN A 598 9.62 3.45 -11.26
CA GLN A 598 9.57 3.31 -12.73
C GLN A 598 10.28 2.04 -13.20
N GLY A 599 11.47 1.76 -12.68
CA GLY A 599 12.19 0.52 -12.98
C GLY A 599 11.43 -0.72 -12.54
N LEU A 600 10.86 -0.71 -11.33
CA LEU A 600 10.00 -1.80 -10.84
C LEU A 600 8.78 -1.99 -11.74
N SER A 601 8.18 -0.89 -12.19
CA SER A 601 7.00 -0.86 -13.06
C SER A 601 7.26 -1.37 -14.48
N ASP A 602 8.52 -1.39 -14.91
CA ASP A 602 8.96 -1.95 -16.19
C ASP A 602 8.66 -3.45 -16.28
N VAL A 603 8.84 -4.17 -15.16
CA VAL A 603 8.66 -5.62 -15.09
C VAL A 603 7.30 -5.99 -14.48
N ILE A 604 6.89 -5.29 -13.41
CA ILE A 604 5.66 -5.57 -12.67
C ILE A 604 4.72 -4.37 -12.74
N PRO A 605 3.55 -4.50 -13.39
CA PRO A 605 2.56 -3.43 -13.42
C PRO A 605 2.18 -2.95 -12.00
N PRO A 606 2.17 -1.62 -11.74
CA PRO A 606 1.87 -1.07 -10.41
C PRO A 606 0.55 -1.58 -9.81
N ALA A 607 -0.48 -1.76 -10.64
CA ALA A 607 -1.79 -2.24 -10.22
C ALA A 607 -1.73 -3.62 -9.52
N TRP A 608 -0.73 -4.45 -9.83
CA TRP A 608 -0.56 -5.76 -9.19
C TRP A 608 -0.02 -5.63 -7.76
N LEU A 609 0.82 -4.61 -7.51
CA LEU A 609 1.41 -4.36 -6.19
C LEU A 609 0.51 -3.48 -5.31
N GLN A 610 -0.37 -2.68 -5.90
CA GLN A 610 -1.34 -1.82 -5.17
C GLN A 610 -2.37 -2.61 -4.35
N MET A 611 -2.44 -3.93 -4.52
CA MET A 611 -3.24 -4.83 -3.67
C MET A 611 -2.62 -5.04 -2.29
N PHE A 612 -1.36 -4.65 -2.08
CA PHE A 612 -0.61 -4.92 -0.85
C PHE A 612 -0.28 -3.64 -0.11
N ASN A 613 -0.25 -3.72 1.23
CA ASN A 613 0.36 -2.67 2.05
C ASN A 613 1.90 -2.83 2.11
N SER A 614 2.58 -1.90 2.78
CA SER A 614 4.04 -1.90 2.90
C SER A 614 4.60 -3.18 3.56
N ARG A 615 4.01 -3.63 4.68
CA ARG A 615 4.42 -4.86 5.39
C ARG A 615 4.18 -6.13 4.58
N GLU A 616 3.09 -6.17 3.84
CA GLU A 616 2.76 -7.25 2.93
C GLU A 616 3.72 -7.31 1.75
N LEU A 617 4.09 -6.15 1.18
CA LEU A 617 5.13 -6.07 0.15
C LEU A 617 6.49 -6.55 0.68
N GLN A 618 6.87 -6.17 1.91
CA GLN A 618 8.09 -6.70 2.54
C GLN A 618 8.06 -8.24 2.63
N THR A 619 6.91 -8.82 2.93
CA THR A 619 6.71 -10.27 3.00
C THR A 619 6.78 -10.93 1.62
N LEU A 620 6.27 -10.27 0.58
CA LEU A 620 6.40 -10.73 -0.81
C LEU A 620 7.87 -10.72 -1.29
N ILE A 621 8.64 -9.70 -0.90
CA ILE A 621 10.05 -9.57 -1.29
C ILE A 621 10.93 -10.58 -0.55
N SER A 622 10.78 -10.67 0.78
CA SER A 622 11.74 -11.40 1.62
C SER A 622 11.22 -12.70 2.22
N GLY A 623 9.95 -13.03 2.06
CA GLY A 623 9.32 -14.19 2.71
C GLY A 623 8.72 -13.86 4.07
N ALA A 624 7.98 -14.82 4.62
CA ALA A 624 7.17 -14.64 5.81
C ALA A 624 8.01 -14.68 7.10
N GLU A 625 7.77 -13.73 8.00
CA GLU A 625 8.40 -13.69 9.33
C GLU A 625 7.67 -14.61 10.34
N ILE A 626 7.42 -15.85 9.90
CA ILE A 626 6.81 -16.92 10.72
C ILE A 626 7.87 -17.97 11.06
N ARG A 627 7.56 -18.84 12.02
CA ARG A 627 8.42 -19.99 12.35
C ARG A 627 8.45 -20.97 11.17
N VAL A 628 9.59 -21.64 10.99
CA VAL A 628 9.72 -22.68 9.98
C VAL A 628 8.90 -23.90 10.40
N ASP A 629 7.85 -24.18 9.63
CA ASP A 629 7.05 -25.40 9.76
C ASP A 629 7.81 -26.58 9.16
N LEU A 630 8.29 -27.47 10.04
CA LEU A 630 9.06 -28.64 9.64
C LEU A 630 8.19 -29.75 9.05
N GLU A 631 6.91 -29.81 9.42
CA GLU A 631 5.99 -30.81 8.86
C GLU A 631 5.68 -30.47 7.41
N ASP A 632 5.40 -29.18 7.14
CA ASP A 632 5.20 -28.68 5.78
C ASP A 632 6.47 -28.82 4.92
N LEU A 633 7.64 -28.49 5.48
CA LEU A 633 8.92 -28.65 4.77
C LEU A 633 9.17 -30.12 4.41
N ARG A 634 8.95 -31.04 5.36
CA ARG A 634 9.13 -32.48 5.15
C ARG A 634 8.15 -33.05 4.13
N ALA A 635 6.89 -32.61 4.15
CA ALA A 635 5.87 -33.04 3.21
C ALA A 635 6.20 -32.67 1.75
N HIS A 636 6.91 -31.54 1.55
CA HIS A 636 7.29 -31.03 0.23
C HIS A 636 8.78 -31.22 -0.09
N THR A 637 9.48 -32.11 0.62
CA THR A 637 10.89 -32.45 0.35
C THR A 637 11.01 -33.59 -0.67
N ALA A 638 11.78 -33.37 -1.73
CA ALA A 638 12.16 -34.39 -2.71
C ALA A 638 13.44 -35.13 -2.27
N TYR A 639 13.42 -36.46 -2.27
CA TYR A 639 14.60 -37.28 -1.97
C TYR A 639 15.25 -37.78 -3.27
N LEU A 640 16.55 -37.57 -3.39
CA LEU A 640 17.32 -37.78 -4.63
C LEU A 640 18.56 -38.66 -4.38
N GLY A 641 19.11 -39.23 -5.45
CA GLY A 641 20.38 -39.97 -5.40
C GLY A 641 20.31 -41.31 -4.64
N GLY A 642 19.12 -41.87 -4.42
CA GLY A 642 18.93 -43.13 -3.70
C GLY A 642 18.44 -42.98 -2.26
N TYR A 643 18.23 -41.75 -1.78
CA TYR A 643 17.45 -41.52 -0.57
C TYR A 643 15.95 -41.68 -0.80
N THR A 644 15.27 -42.17 0.22
CA THR A 644 13.82 -42.24 0.34
C THR A 644 13.43 -41.72 1.73
N SER A 645 12.14 -41.44 1.94
CA SER A 645 11.62 -41.00 3.25
C SER A 645 11.96 -41.97 4.40
N ASP A 646 12.13 -43.25 4.08
CA ASP A 646 12.32 -44.34 5.04
C ASP A 646 13.79 -44.67 5.30
N HIS A 647 14.72 -44.02 4.58
CA HIS A 647 16.14 -44.25 4.76
C HIS A 647 16.61 -43.79 6.16
N ALA A 648 17.40 -44.62 6.86
CA ALA A 648 17.82 -44.36 8.24
C ALA A 648 18.45 -42.97 8.44
N THR A 649 19.36 -42.55 7.54
CA THR A 649 19.96 -41.20 7.58
C THR A 649 18.92 -40.07 7.43
N ILE A 650 17.85 -40.26 6.65
CA ILE A 650 16.79 -39.26 6.46
C ILE A 650 15.90 -39.18 7.71
N GLN A 651 15.60 -40.32 8.34
CA GLN A 651 14.89 -40.34 9.63
C GLN A 651 15.70 -39.61 10.72
N MET A 652 16.99 -39.92 10.83
CA MET A 652 17.90 -39.24 11.75
C MET A 652 18.01 -37.73 11.45
N PHE A 653 18.07 -37.34 10.18
CA PHE A 653 18.07 -35.94 9.77
C PHE A 653 16.84 -35.21 10.32
N TRP A 654 15.63 -35.73 10.09
CA TRP A 654 14.41 -35.08 10.56
C TRP A 654 14.30 -35.05 12.08
N GLU A 655 14.77 -36.08 12.79
CA GLU A 655 14.83 -36.06 14.25
C GLU A 655 15.80 -34.99 14.78
N VAL A 656 16.96 -34.84 14.14
CA VAL A 656 17.95 -33.82 14.50
C VAL A 656 17.39 -32.42 14.24
N VAL A 657 16.78 -32.18 13.08
CA VAL A 657 16.18 -30.90 12.70
C VAL A 657 14.97 -30.57 13.57
N ASN A 658 14.20 -31.56 14.02
CA ASN A 658 13.12 -31.32 14.97
C ASN A 658 13.63 -30.77 16.32
N LYS A 659 14.83 -31.20 16.75
CA LYS A 659 15.54 -30.68 17.94
C LYS A 659 16.28 -29.35 17.70
N PHE A 660 16.18 -28.74 16.53
CA PHE A 660 16.78 -27.43 16.26
C PHE A 660 15.93 -26.28 16.82
N THR A 661 16.61 -25.23 17.27
CA THR A 661 15.95 -23.94 17.57
C THR A 661 15.45 -23.27 16.29
N ASP A 662 14.53 -22.31 16.38
CA ASP A 662 14.04 -21.57 15.21
C ASP A 662 15.19 -20.90 14.43
N SER A 663 16.19 -20.35 15.13
CA SER A 663 17.39 -19.78 14.51
C SER A 663 18.17 -20.79 13.67
N GLN A 664 18.34 -22.03 14.16
CA GLN A 664 19.02 -23.10 13.44
C GLN A 664 18.19 -23.63 12.27
N ARG A 665 16.85 -23.66 12.39
CA ARG A 665 15.95 -24.02 11.28
C ARG A 665 16.02 -22.97 10.16
N ARG A 666 16.04 -21.68 10.50
CA ARG A 666 16.26 -20.58 9.56
C ARG A 666 17.64 -20.63 8.92
N ALA A 667 18.68 -20.96 9.69
CA ALA A 667 20.03 -21.14 9.16
C ALA A 667 20.11 -22.33 8.18
N LEU A 668 19.46 -23.45 8.48
CA LEU A 668 19.33 -24.57 7.56
C LEU A 668 18.59 -24.18 6.28
N LEU A 669 17.48 -23.44 6.41
CA LEU A 669 16.73 -22.96 5.25
C LEU A 669 17.61 -22.03 4.41
N LYS A 670 18.25 -21.02 5.01
CA LYS A 670 19.20 -20.12 4.35
C LYS A 670 20.34 -20.88 3.67
N PHE A 671 20.88 -21.90 4.32
CA PHE A 671 21.95 -22.74 3.78
C PHE A 671 21.52 -23.47 2.51
N VAL A 672 20.25 -23.87 2.39
CA VAL A 672 19.74 -24.65 1.25
C VAL A 672 19.04 -23.79 0.20
N THR A 673 18.45 -22.65 0.55
CA THR A 673 17.62 -21.84 -0.37
C THR A 673 18.13 -20.42 -0.56
N SER A 674 19.21 -20.02 0.13
CA SER A 674 19.69 -18.63 0.24
C SER A 674 18.72 -17.65 0.92
N CYS A 675 17.60 -18.13 1.48
CA CYS A 675 16.62 -17.32 2.19
C CYS A 675 16.34 -17.90 3.58
N SER A 676 16.42 -17.08 4.62
CA SER A 676 16.15 -17.51 6.00
C SER A 676 14.65 -17.65 6.33
N ARG A 677 13.77 -17.19 5.43
CA ARG A 677 12.33 -17.07 5.64
C ARG A 677 11.55 -18.02 4.73
N PRO A 678 10.52 -18.71 5.25
CA PRO A 678 9.68 -19.57 4.44
C PRO A 678 8.80 -18.75 3.47
N PRO A 679 8.40 -19.33 2.32
CA PRO A 679 7.36 -18.75 1.48
C PRO A 679 6.03 -18.64 2.24
N LEU A 680 5.25 -17.59 1.96
CA LEU A 680 3.99 -17.33 2.68
C LEU A 680 2.96 -18.46 2.57
N LEU A 681 2.87 -19.10 1.39
CA LEU A 681 1.88 -20.14 1.09
C LEU A 681 2.43 -21.57 1.34
N GLY A 682 3.55 -21.68 2.06
CA GLY A 682 4.19 -22.95 2.39
C GLY A 682 5.25 -23.39 1.39
N PHE A 683 5.92 -24.51 1.70
CA PHE A 683 7.09 -25.00 0.96
C PHE A 683 6.75 -25.62 -0.41
N LYS A 684 5.48 -25.89 -0.69
CA LYS A 684 5.01 -26.30 -2.02
C LYS A 684 5.31 -25.28 -3.13
N GLU A 685 5.47 -24.01 -2.75
CA GLU A 685 5.74 -22.91 -3.69
C GLU A 685 7.23 -22.80 -4.06
N LEU A 686 8.11 -23.56 -3.41
CA LEU A 686 9.50 -23.64 -3.83
C LEU A 686 9.57 -24.37 -5.17
N ASP A 687 9.96 -23.62 -6.19
CA ASP A 687 10.38 -24.15 -7.47
C ASP A 687 11.86 -23.85 -7.62
N PRO A 688 12.77 -24.80 -7.89
CA PRO A 688 12.56 -26.24 -7.69
C PRO A 688 12.26 -26.57 -6.20
N PRO A 689 11.62 -27.71 -5.91
CA PRO A 689 11.28 -28.09 -4.53
C PRO A 689 12.54 -28.32 -3.68
N PHE A 690 12.38 -28.23 -2.36
CA PHE A 690 13.47 -28.55 -1.43
C PHE A 690 13.92 -30.00 -1.63
N GLY A 691 15.19 -30.22 -1.93
CA GLY A 691 15.75 -31.54 -2.23
C GLY A 691 16.77 -32.02 -1.21
N ILE A 692 16.81 -33.32 -0.93
CA ILE A 692 17.92 -33.96 -0.21
C ILE A 692 18.53 -35.05 -1.10
N GLN A 693 19.79 -34.86 -1.50
CA GLN A 693 20.52 -35.80 -2.35
C GLN A 693 21.61 -36.54 -1.57
N LEU A 694 21.68 -37.85 -1.77
CA LEU A 694 22.76 -38.68 -1.26
C LEU A 694 24.09 -38.36 -1.98
N ILE A 695 25.16 -38.14 -1.20
CA ILE A 695 26.55 -38.15 -1.69
C ILE A 695 27.27 -39.40 -1.18
N ASN A 696 27.91 -40.13 -2.10
CA ASN A 696 28.75 -41.30 -1.79
C ASN A 696 30.17 -40.89 -1.35
N ALA A 697 30.29 -40.15 -0.24
CA ALA A 697 31.58 -39.77 0.36
C ALA A 697 31.47 -39.80 1.89
N GLU A 698 32.17 -40.72 2.55
CA GLU A 698 31.90 -41.08 3.96
C GLU A 698 32.42 -40.08 5.02
N ASP A 699 33.10 -38.99 4.65
CA ASP A 699 33.61 -37.98 5.60
C ASP A 699 33.41 -36.51 5.17
N ARG A 700 32.67 -36.26 4.08
CA ARG A 700 32.41 -34.90 3.60
C ARG A 700 31.42 -34.18 4.54
N LEU A 701 31.51 -32.86 4.64
CA LEU A 701 30.47 -32.06 5.29
C LEU A 701 29.21 -32.03 4.40
N PRO A 702 28.01 -31.91 5.01
CA PRO A 702 26.83 -31.48 4.28
C PRO A 702 27.13 -30.22 3.46
N SER A 703 26.75 -30.24 2.18
CA SER A 703 26.91 -29.11 1.26
C SER A 703 25.55 -28.78 0.64
N ALA A 704 25.40 -27.59 0.08
CA ALA A 704 24.17 -27.19 -0.57
C ALA A 704 24.44 -26.73 -2.01
N SER A 705 23.44 -26.90 -2.86
CA SER A 705 23.33 -26.19 -4.13
C SER A 705 22.08 -25.33 -4.03
N THR A 706 22.26 -24.12 -3.52
CA THR A 706 21.18 -23.18 -3.21
C THR A 706 20.34 -22.83 -4.43
N CYS A 707 21.00 -22.80 -5.58
CA CYS A 707 20.43 -22.63 -6.90
C CYS A 707 19.34 -23.67 -7.26
N MET A 708 19.42 -24.87 -6.68
CA MET A 708 18.48 -25.97 -6.87
C MET A 708 17.68 -26.33 -5.61
N ASN A 709 17.74 -25.49 -4.56
CA ASN A 709 17.18 -25.78 -3.23
C ASN A 709 17.60 -27.17 -2.70
N LEU A 710 18.85 -27.56 -2.96
CA LEU A 710 19.31 -28.94 -2.79
C LEU A 710 20.34 -29.09 -1.66
N LEU A 711 19.99 -29.84 -0.62
CA LEU A 711 20.91 -30.29 0.41
C LEU A 711 21.59 -31.59 -0.03
N LYS A 712 22.90 -31.56 -0.21
CA LYS A 712 23.69 -32.75 -0.47
C LYS A 712 24.19 -33.34 0.85
N LEU A 713 23.64 -34.49 1.22
CA LEU A 713 23.82 -35.12 2.53
C LEU A 713 24.56 -36.47 2.37
N PRO A 714 25.73 -36.64 3.03
CA PRO A 714 26.41 -37.94 3.12
C PRO A 714 25.65 -38.96 3.96
N LYS A 715 25.99 -40.25 3.81
CA LYS A 715 25.48 -41.29 4.71
C LYS A 715 26.07 -41.11 6.11
N PHE A 716 25.20 -40.95 7.09
CA PHE A 716 25.57 -41.02 8.50
C PHE A 716 24.97 -42.26 9.13
N GLN A 717 25.74 -42.91 9.99
CA GLN A 717 25.32 -44.03 10.85
C GLN A 717 24.99 -43.56 12.28
N ASP A 718 25.54 -42.42 12.70
CA ASP A 718 25.38 -41.85 14.03
C ASP A 718 24.68 -40.49 13.98
N GLN A 719 23.65 -40.35 14.82
CA GLN A 719 22.81 -39.15 14.94
C GLN A 719 23.60 -37.97 15.50
N GLU A 720 24.53 -38.20 16.45
CA GLU A 720 25.32 -37.12 17.05
C GLU A 720 26.30 -36.54 16.04
N LYS A 721 27.03 -37.41 15.30
CA LYS A 721 27.90 -36.99 14.20
C LYS A 721 27.14 -36.23 13.11
N LEU A 722 25.91 -36.65 12.76
CA LEU A 722 25.06 -35.93 11.80
C LEU A 722 24.74 -34.52 12.32
N ARG A 723 24.31 -34.40 13.59
CA ARG A 723 23.96 -33.11 14.19
C ARG A 723 25.16 -32.16 14.23
N GLU A 724 26.31 -32.63 14.70
CA GLU A 724 27.52 -31.81 14.78
C GLU A 724 27.92 -31.27 13.40
N ARG A 725 27.99 -32.15 12.40
CA ARG A 725 28.38 -31.80 11.03
C ARG A 725 27.36 -30.88 10.35
N LEU A 726 26.07 -31.10 10.57
CA LEU A 726 25.01 -30.26 10.02
C LEU A 726 25.03 -28.86 10.66
N VAL A 727 25.11 -28.76 11.98
CA VAL A 727 25.19 -27.48 12.70
C VAL A 727 26.44 -26.71 12.29
N TYR A 728 27.58 -27.38 12.17
CA TYR A 728 28.81 -26.77 11.66
C TYR A 728 28.61 -26.20 10.25
N SER A 729 28.01 -26.96 9.34
CA SER A 729 27.82 -26.55 7.94
C SER A 729 26.90 -25.33 7.82
N ILE A 730 25.78 -25.31 8.55
CA ILE A 730 24.82 -24.19 8.50
C ILE A 730 25.31 -22.93 9.24
N SER A 731 26.24 -23.06 10.20
CA SER A 731 26.78 -21.93 10.97
C SER A 731 28.02 -21.30 10.36
N SER A 732 28.74 -22.05 9.52
CA SER A 732 30.00 -21.58 8.91
C SER A 732 29.78 -20.61 7.74
N ASP A 733 28.53 -20.27 7.37
CA ASP A 733 28.14 -19.40 6.23
C ASP A 733 28.91 -19.73 4.92
N CYS A 734 29.43 -20.96 4.79
CA CYS A 734 30.22 -21.47 3.67
C CYS A 734 29.29 -21.83 2.52
N GLY A 735 28.63 -20.83 1.94
CA GLY A 735 27.53 -21.02 0.99
C GLY A 735 27.94 -21.37 -0.43
N PHE A 736 29.20 -21.17 -0.86
CA PHE A 736 29.51 -21.18 -2.30
C PHE A 736 30.85 -21.82 -2.71
N GLU A 737 31.90 -21.75 -1.87
CA GLU A 737 33.27 -22.13 -2.31
C GLU A 737 33.61 -23.63 -2.28
N LEU A 738 32.76 -24.49 -1.72
CA LEU A 738 33.06 -25.92 -1.50
C LEU A 738 32.20 -26.90 -2.32
N SER A 739 31.43 -26.39 -3.29
CA SER A 739 30.59 -27.18 -4.22
C SER A 739 31.43 -28.15 -5.05
#